data_AF-Z9JRB7-F1
#
_entry.id   AF-Z9JRB7-F1
#
_cell.length_a   1.000
_cell.length_b   1.000
_cell.length_c   1.000
_cell.angle_alpha   90.00
_cell.angle_beta   90.00
_cell.angle_gamma   90.00
#
_symmetry.space_group_name_H-M   'P 1'
#
loop_
_entity.id
_entity.type
_entity.pdbx_description
1 polymer ?
#
loop_
_entity_poly.entity_id
_entity_poly.type
_entity_poly.pdbx_seq_one_letter_code
_entity_poly.pdbx_strand_id
1 'polypeptide(L)'
;MSRARTPQAPRSRPGPGSDDRRPPRPGDQPPGAALPLPAVVALVALAVAGVAALAAATAALAAGDNVVLIDAGAIARHGAPAAAVLADLSGALTLGGSIVAAWIVREESARSRALLVSAICAGVWTLAQALALAFSYAVATGQPVGSPRFGSDASVFLGTDLGVWLITGVVVAALTTSVALLGSSVALARAVVLLAGLGLFAKAMTGHAAGDANHEVATSTMLVHLLAMGIWVGALGVLQLLPPGPDRDSAAVIRRFSHLALIAWCALLISGVWALSVRMNGPSDVLTSLYVQIGVAKAVLLGILALFGLRQRRLLAGRVEADAGARISASAGPGAGAAGSGAAVPEPIREYRRLAVLELGLMGIAVGLAAAMSSSPPPAQQSAAATGPAGILTGYPLPPAPGLVELLTTWRPDAYALAAAIVLLLLWWRPTGPARSSRSSLALLAACAVMVLITSSSVAVYAKVLVSAHLMEHLLLMLLVGPVLGALVTLPAALRRAAGTDQDAPAEDGRRSTAVLAALGAVPVLLLVAVYATPLLRLALDGHAAHLALLHLAVLAGAAPVAASRLARGRALVLVTPLLVVLAAGIVLMTGSDLIQSSWFGATGRTWRADALADQRQGGIAVTAMAAGALAAVLLVLRRR
;
A
#
# COMPACT_ATOMS: atom_id res chain seq x y z
N MET A 1 11.68 -69.64 -80.69
CA MET A 1 13.06 -69.45 -80.17
C MET A 1 13.01 -69.00 -78.71
N SER A 2 13.46 -69.89 -77.82
CA SER A 2 14.13 -69.68 -76.53
C SER A 2 13.76 -68.52 -75.58
N ARG A 3 13.35 -68.90 -74.35
CA ARG A 3 13.86 -68.52 -73.00
C ARG A 3 12.70 -68.30 -72.02
N ALA A 4 12.39 -69.23 -71.11
CA ALA A 4 13.06 -69.60 -69.85
C ALA A 4 12.41 -68.91 -68.63
N ARG A 5 12.04 -69.74 -67.65
CA ARG A 5 11.22 -69.48 -66.45
C ARG A 5 12.01 -68.85 -65.30
N THR A 6 11.30 -68.10 -64.44
CA THR A 6 11.53 -68.04 -62.97
C THR A 6 10.16 -67.90 -62.27
N PRO A 7 9.87 -68.65 -61.18
CA PRO A 7 8.60 -68.55 -60.46
C PRO A 7 8.60 -67.45 -59.38
N GLN A 8 7.49 -66.70 -59.28
CA GLN A 8 7.20 -65.77 -58.18
C GLN A 8 6.87 -66.53 -56.89
N ALA A 9 7.48 -66.12 -55.78
CA ALA A 9 7.08 -66.50 -54.42
C ALA A 9 5.85 -65.71 -53.94
N PRO A 10 5.00 -66.26 -53.05
CA PRO A 10 3.79 -65.59 -52.59
C PRO A 10 4.10 -64.47 -51.58
N ARG A 11 3.42 -63.33 -51.73
CA ARG A 11 3.49 -62.17 -50.84
C ARG A 11 2.95 -62.53 -49.44
N SER A 12 3.79 -62.41 -48.41
CA SER A 12 3.41 -62.45 -47.00
C SER A 12 2.71 -61.15 -46.59
N ARG A 13 1.58 -61.25 -45.89
CA ARG A 13 0.85 -60.14 -45.25
C ARG A 13 1.73 -59.44 -44.20
N PRO A 14 1.65 -58.11 -44.02
CA PRO A 14 2.30 -57.45 -42.90
C PRO A 14 1.51 -57.71 -41.61
N GLY A 15 2.20 -58.18 -40.58
CA GLY A 15 1.67 -58.35 -39.22
C GLY A 15 1.45 -57.01 -38.49
N PRO A 16 0.71 -57.02 -37.38
CA PRO A 16 0.36 -55.79 -36.67
C PRO A 16 1.53 -55.28 -35.81
N GLY A 17 1.85 -53.99 -35.99
CA GLY A 17 2.30 -53.06 -34.94
C GLY A 17 3.50 -53.44 -34.09
N SER A 18 4.71 -53.14 -34.58
CA SER A 18 5.85 -52.87 -33.69
C SER A 18 5.72 -51.46 -33.11
N ASP A 19 5.66 -51.40 -31.79
CA ASP A 19 5.53 -50.24 -30.89
C ASP A 19 6.65 -49.21 -31.15
N ASP A 20 6.36 -48.19 -31.98
CA ASP A 20 7.24 -47.07 -32.29
C ASP A 20 7.20 -46.05 -31.13
N ARG A 21 7.88 -46.38 -30.03
CA ARG A 21 8.02 -45.48 -28.86
C ARG A 21 8.98 -44.34 -29.19
N ARG A 22 8.46 -43.29 -29.84
CA ARG A 22 9.10 -41.98 -29.86
C ARG A 22 9.32 -41.50 -28.42
N PRO A 23 10.50 -40.95 -28.07
CA PRO A 23 10.68 -40.30 -26.79
C PRO A 23 9.67 -39.15 -26.66
N PRO A 24 9.03 -38.96 -25.50
CA PRO A 24 8.05 -37.91 -25.30
C PRO A 24 8.70 -36.54 -25.58
N ARG A 25 8.00 -35.70 -26.35
CA ARG A 25 8.44 -34.31 -26.57
C ARG A 25 8.40 -33.57 -25.23
N PRO A 26 9.31 -32.62 -24.97
CA PRO A 26 9.20 -31.75 -23.80
C PRO A 26 7.93 -30.90 -23.94
N GLY A 27 6.83 -31.34 -23.34
CA GLY A 27 5.50 -30.74 -23.50
C GLY A 27 4.34 -31.67 -23.10
N ASP A 28 4.51 -32.99 -23.14
CA ASP A 28 3.43 -33.96 -22.93
C ASP A 28 3.26 -34.42 -21.46
N GLN A 29 3.74 -33.66 -20.46
CA GLN A 29 3.36 -33.94 -19.08
C GLN A 29 1.89 -33.53 -18.88
N PRO A 30 1.00 -34.42 -18.42
CA PRO A 30 -0.36 -34.02 -18.09
C PRO A 30 -0.27 -32.90 -17.05
N PRO A 31 -0.93 -31.74 -17.27
CA PRO A 31 -0.92 -30.67 -16.29
C PRO A 31 -1.39 -31.25 -14.96
N GLY A 32 -0.55 -31.17 -13.93
CA GLY A 32 -0.88 -31.64 -12.59
C GLY A 32 -2.27 -31.12 -12.22
N ALA A 33 -3.18 -32.03 -11.85
CA ALA A 33 -4.61 -31.77 -11.78
C ALA A 33 -4.89 -30.46 -11.01
N ALA A 34 -5.24 -29.42 -11.75
CA ALA A 34 -5.64 -28.15 -11.17
C ALA A 34 -6.94 -28.39 -10.38
N LEU A 35 -6.97 -27.96 -9.12
CA LEU A 35 -8.22 -27.94 -8.36
C LEU A 35 -9.29 -27.21 -9.19
N PRO A 36 -10.49 -27.80 -9.35
CA PRO A 36 -11.56 -27.14 -10.09
C PRO A 36 -11.95 -25.84 -9.38
N LEU A 37 -12.37 -24.83 -10.16
CA LEU A 37 -12.79 -23.52 -9.65
C LEU A 37 -13.68 -23.58 -8.40
N PRO A 38 -14.73 -24.43 -8.34
CA PRO A 38 -15.54 -24.58 -7.13
C PRO A 38 -14.76 -25.04 -5.88
N ALA A 39 -13.73 -25.86 -6.02
CA ALA A 39 -12.90 -26.27 -4.89
C ALA A 39 -12.03 -25.13 -4.35
N VAL A 40 -11.51 -24.26 -5.23
CA VAL A 40 -10.75 -23.07 -4.81
C VAL A 40 -11.67 -22.07 -4.10
N VAL A 41 -12.88 -21.84 -4.63
CA VAL A 41 -13.90 -21.00 -3.99
C VAL A 41 -14.26 -21.53 -2.61
N ALA A 42 -14.54 -22.83 -2.49
CA ALA A 42 -14.89 -23.46 -1.22
C ALA A 42 -13.76 -23.35 -0.18
N LEU A 43 -12.50 -23.55 -0.59
CA LEU A 43 -11.35 -23.47 0.30
C LEU A 43 -11.12 -22.04 0.81
N VAL A 44 -11.23 -21.04 -0.07
CA VAL A 44 -11.15 -19.62 0.32
C VAL A 44 -12.26 -19.30 1.30
N ALA A 45 -13.50 -19.66 0.97
CA ALA A 45 -14.66 -19.38 1.82
C ALA A 45 -14.51 -20.03 3.21
N LEU A 46 -14.05 -21.28 3.27
CA LEU A 46 -13.85 -22.00 4.53
C LEU A 46 -12.74 -21.37 5.38
N ALA A 47 -11.61 -21.03 4.78
CA ALA A 47 -10.50 -20.38 5.49
C ALA A 47 -10.91 -19.01 6.04
N VAL A 48 -11.60 -18.22 5.21
CA VAL A 48 -12.10 -16.88 5.57
C VAL A 48 -13.14 -16.97 6.69
N ALA A 49 -14.10 -17.90 6.57
CA ALA A 49 -15.11 -18.15 7.60
C ALA A 49 -14.50 -18.64 8.92
N GLY A 50 -13.50 -19.53 8.87
CA GLY A 50 -12.82 -20.02 10.06
C GLY A 50 -12.08 -18.93 10.83
N VAL A 51 -11.35 -18.05 10.14
CA VAL A 51 -10.69 -16.89 10.75
C VAL A 51 -11.71 -15.89 11.30
N ALA A 52 -12.80 -15.64 10.56
CA ALA A 52 -13.88 -14.76 11.02
C ALA A 52 -14.57 -15.29 12.28
N ALA A 53 -14.83 -16.60 12.34
CA ALA A 53 -15.42 -17.23 13.53
C ALA A 53 -14.49 -17.14 14.74
N LEU A 54 -13.19 -17.40 14.56
CA LEU A 54 -12.20 -17.25 15.63
C LEU A 54 -12.10 -15.79 16.12
N ALA A 55 -12.07 -14.83 15.20
CA ALA A 55 -12.02 -13.41 15.51
C ALA A 55 -13.29 -12.95 16.25
N ALA A 56 -14.48 -13.40 15.82
CA ALA A 56 -15.73 -13.11 16.49
C ALA A 56 -15.79 -13.72 17.90
N ALA A 57 -15.34 -14.97 18.07
CA ALA A 57 -15.30 -15.63 19.37
C ALA A 57 -14.34 -14.94 20.34
N THR A 58 -13.14 -14.57 19.88
CA THR A 58 -12.15 -13.86 20.69
C THR A 58 -12.58 -12.43 21.04
N ALA A 59 -13.22 -11.72 20.11
CA ALA A 59 -13.85 -10.42 20.38
C ALA A 59 -14.96 -10.54 21.44
N ALA A 60 -15.84 -11.53 21.33
CA ALA A 60 -16.92 -11.75 22.28
C ALA A 60 -16.39 -12.07 23.70
N LEU A 61 -15.33 -12.88 23.80
CA LEU A 61 -14.67 -13.17 25.08
C LEU A 61 -14.01 -11.93 25.70
N ALA A 62 -13.44 -11.05 24.88
CA ALA A 62 -12.75 -9.85 25.34
C ALA A 62 -13.68 -8.67 25.66
N ALA A 63 -14.90 -8.66 25.09
CA ALA A 63 -15.86 -7.57 25.26
C ALA A 63 -16.42 -7.46 26.69
N GLY A 64 -16.42 -8.53 27.49
CA GLY A 64 -16.88 -8.51 28.90
C GLY A 64 -18.25 -7.85 29.12
N ASP A 65 -18.45 -7.20 30.27
CA ASP A 65 -19.65 -6.42 30.63
C ASP A 65 -19.65 -4.99 30.07
N ASN A 66 -19.08 -4.78 28.88
CA ASN A 66 -19.09 -3.46 28.25
C ASN A 66 -20.54 -2.98 28.06
N VAL A 67 -20.88 -1.86 28.71
CA VAL A 67 -22.23 -1.28 28.68
C VAL A 67 -22.53 -0.77 27.28
N VAL A 68 -23.32 -1.53 26.53
CA VAL A 68 -23.90 -1.08 25.26
C VAL A 68 -24.99 -0.06 25.59
N LEU A 69 -24.67 1.24 25.42
CA LEU A 69 -25.59 2.34 25.72
C LEU A 69 -26.88 2.29 24.87
N ILE A 70 -26.82 1.70 23.67
CA ILE A 70 -27.94 1.55 22.74
C ILE A 70 -27.82 0.19 22.01
N ASP A 71 -28.80 -0.69 22.17
CA ASP A 71 -28.79 -2.04 21.59
C ASP A 71 -29.46 -2.08 20.20
N ALA A 72 -28.66 -2.31 19.17
CA ALA A 72 -29.13 -2.48 17.79
C ALA A 72 -29.61 -3.91 17.46
N GLY A 73 -29.83 -4.75 18.49
CA GLY A 73 -30.30 -6.12 18.37
C GLY A 73 -29.19 -7.14 18.07
N ALA A 74 -29.51 -8.42 18.23
CA ALA A 74 -28.55 -9.53 18.12
C ALA A 74 -27.89 -9.63 16.74
N ILE A 75 -28.64 -9.31 15.67
CA ILE A 75 -28.13 -9.38 14.29
C ILE A 75 -26.97 -8.40 14.10
N ALA A 76 -27.14 -7.13 14.47
CA ALA A 76 -26.07 -6.13 14.35
C ALA A 76 -24.92 -6.42 15.32
N ARG A 77 -25.23 -6.86 16.55
CA ARG A 77 -24.24 -7.16 17.60
C ARG A 77 -23.25 -8.25 17.18
N HIS A 78 -23.73 -9.35 16.62
CA HIS A 78 -22.88 -10.47 16.18
C HIS A 78 -22.44 -10.34 14.72
N GLY A 79 -23.26 -9.71 13.89
CA GLY A 79 -23.00 -9.50 12.47
C GLY A 79 -21.93 -8.45 12.20
N ALA A 80 -21.86 -7.36 12.98
CA ALA A 80 -20.89 -6.29 12.74
C ALA A 80 -19.43 -6.76 12.81
N PRO A 81 -18.98 -7.46 13.88
CA PRO A 81 -17.61 -7.96 13.95
C PRO A 81 -17.31 -8.98 12.86
N ALA A 82 -18.26 -9.88 12.56
CA ALA A 82 -18.10 -10.86 11.50
C ALA A 82 -17.94 -10.21 10.12
N ALA A 83 -18.82 -9.26 9.77
CA ALA A 83 -18.74 -8.52 8.52
C ALA A 83 -17.45 -7.72 8.40
N ALA A 84 -16.99 -7.09 9.49
CA ALA A 84 -15.74 -6.35 9.52
C ALA A 84 -14.53 -7.26 9.23
N VAL A 85 -14.43 -8.41 9.91
CA VAL A 85 -13.31 -9.36 9.69
C VAL A 85 -13.36 -9.97 8.29
N LEU A 86 -14.56 -10.32 7.80
CA LEU A 86 -14.75 -10.83 6.44
C LEU A 86 -14.31 -9.78 5.40
N ALA A 87 -14.68 -8.52 5.59
CA ALA A 87 -14.28 -7.43 4.71
C ALA A 87 -12.75 -7.22 4.74
N ASP A 88 -12.15 -7.19 5.94
CA ASP A 88 -10.71 -6.97 6.09
C ASP A 88 -9.88 -8.10 5.47
N LEU A 89 -10.27 -9.35 5.71
CA LEU A 89 -9.56 -10.52 5.15
C LEU A 89 -9.75 -10.65 3.63
N SER A 90 -10.96 -10.39 3.13
CA SER A 90 -11.25 -10.45 1.70
C SER A 90 -10.58 -9.30 0.94
N GLY A 91 -10.53 -8.10 1.52
CA GLY A 91 -9.76 -6.96 1.00
C GLY A 91 -8.26 -7.25 0.99
N ALA A 92 -7.73 -7.85 2.06
CA ALA A 92 -6.34 -8.29 2.15
C ALA A 92 -5.99 -9.33 1.06
N LEU A 93 -6.81 -10.36 0.85
CA LEU A 93 -6.63 -11.36 -0.20
C LEU A 93 -6.75 -10.76 -1.61
N THR A 94 -7.64 -9.79 -1.80
CA THR A 94 -7.77 -9.04 -3.06
C THR A 94 -6.47 -8.29 -3.39
N LEU A 95 -5.96 -7.51 -2.42
CA LEU A 95 -4.71 -6.76 -2.57
C LEU A 95 -3.53 -7.72 -2.81
N GLY A 96 -3.37 -8.71 -1.96
CA GLY A 96 -2.26 -9.65 -2.03
C GLY A 96 -2.25 -10.48 -3.31
N GLY A 97 -3.40 -11.01 -3.73
CA GLY A 97 -3.50 -11.80 -4.97
C GLY A 97 -3.25 -10.98 -6.23
N SER A 98 -3.70 -9.72 -6.25
CA SER A 98 -3.43 -8.83 -7.37
C SER A 98 -1.96 -8.40 -7.44
N ILE A 99 -1.28 -8.26 -6.28
CA ILE A 99 0.18 -8.12 -6.22
C ILE A 99 0.89 -9.36 -6.78
N VAL A 100 0.42 -10.56 -6.40
CA VAL A 100 0.96 -11.82 -6.91
C VAL A 100 0.89 -11.83 -8.44
N ALA A 101 -0.28 -11.50 -8.99
CA ALA A 101 -0.52 -11.42 -10.43
C ALA A 101 0.31 -10.34 -11.15
N ALA A 102 0.49 -9.17 -10.52
CA ALA A 102 1.13 -8.02 -11.14
C ALA A 102 2.67 -8.10 -11.15
N TRP A 103 3.29 -8.68 -10.12
CA TRP A 103 4.75 -8.62 -9.94
C TRP A 103 5.43 -9.94 -9.55
N ILE A 104 4.72 -10.90 -8.96
CA ILE A 104 5.35 -12.11 -8.42
C ILE A 104 5.41 -13.21 -9.49
N VAL A 105 4.28 -13.62 -10.04
CA VAL A 105 4.20 -14.68 -11.07
C VAL A 105 4.46 -14.14 -12.47
N ARG A 106 5.01 -14.99 -13.36
CA ARG A 106 5.31 -14.62 -14.76
C ARG A 106 4.40 -15.32 -15.76
N GLU A 107 4.00 -16.55 -15.48
CA GLU A 107 3.12 -17.31 -16.37
C GLU A 107 1.71 -16.72 -16.41
N GLU A 108 1.12 -16.73 -17.61
CA GLU A 108 -0.20 -16.19 -17.86
C GLU A 108 -1.30 -17.00 -17.18
N SER A 109 -1.17 -18.33 -17.14
CA SER A 109 -2.07 -19.24 -16.44
C SER A 109 -2.10 -18.95 -14.92
N ALA A 110 -0.93 -18.82 -14.30
CA ALA A 110 -0.81 -18.50 -12.88
C ALA A 110 -1.35 -17.10 -12.55
N ARG A 111 -1.09 -16.11 -13.43
CA ARG A 111 -1.63 -14.75 -13.30
C ARG A 111 -3.14 -14.72 -13.38
N SER A 112 -3.71 -15.39 -14.39
CA SER A 112 -5.15 -15.48 -14.60
C SER A 112 -5.85 -16.09 -13.39
N ARG A 113 -5.25 -17.12 -12.78
CA ARG A 113 -5.76 -17.74 -11.55
C ARG A 113 -5.65 -16.84 -10.34
N ALA A 114 -4.51 -16.17 -10.14
CA ALA A 114 -4.34 -15.24 -9.04
C ALA A 114 -5.35 -14.09 -9.12
N LEU A 115 -5.59 -13.54 -10.31
CA LEU A 115 -6.61 -12.51 -10.52
C LEU A 115 -8.04 -13.03 -10.36
N LEU A 116 -8.32 -14.25 -10.78
CA LEU A 116 -9.63 -14.86 -10.55
C LEU A 116 -9.92 -15.00 -9.05
N VAL A 117 -8.94 -15.49 -8.28
CA VAL A 117 -9.04 -15.54 -6.82
C VAL A 117 -9.23 -14.14 -6.23
N SER A 118 -8.48 -13.14 -6.71
CA SER A 118 -8.66 -11.75 -6.28
C SER A 118 -10.05 -11.19 -6.64
N ALA A 119 -10.61 -11.53 -7.80
CA ALA A 119 -11.94 -11.10 -8.20
C ALA A 119 -13.03 -11.71 -7.31
N ILE A 120 -12.90 -13.00 -6.97
CA ILE A 120 -13.80 -13.67 -6.01
C ILE A 120 -13.69 -13.01 -4.64
N CYS A 121 -12.47 -12.77 -4.15
CA CYS A 121 -12.25 -12.09 -2.87
C CYS A 121 -12.80 -10.66 -2.89
N ALA A 122 -12.68 -9.93 -4.00
CA ALA A 122 -13.22 -8.58 -4.16
C ALA A 122 -14.75 -8.58 -4.10
N GLY A 123 -15.39 -9.58 -4.72
CA GLY A 123 -16.84 -9.78 -4.63
C GLY A 123 -17.30 -10.03 -3.20
N VAL A 124 -16.63 -10.95 -2.48
CA VAL A 124 -16.89 -11.20 -1.05
C VAL A 124 -16.64 -9.94 -0.22
N TRP A 125 -15.56 -9.20 -0.51
CA TRP A 125 -15.25 -7.94 0.16
C TRP A 125 -16.35 -6.90 -0.04
N THR A 126 -16.88 -6.76 -1.26
CA THR A 126 -17.96 -5.82 -1.56
C THR A 126 -19.21 -6.13 -0.74
N LEU A 127 -19.61 -7.40 -0.68
CA LEU A 127 -20.76 -7.84 0.10
C LEU A 127 -20.53 -7.65 1.62
N ALA A 128 -19.35 -8.06 2.12
CA ALA A 128 -19.00 -7.91 3.52
C ALA A 128 -18.91 -6.43 3.94
N GLN A 129 -18.41 -5.56 3.07
CA GLN A 129 -18.34 -4.11 3.31
C GLN A 129 -19.73 -3.47 3.31
N ALA A 130 -20.64 -3.92 2.45
CA ALA A 130 -22.03 -3.46 2.46
C ALA A 130 -22.77 -3.89 3.74
N LEU A 131 -22.52 -5.12 4.21
CA LEU A 131 -23.01 -5.58 5.51
C LEU A 131 -22.41 -4.76 6.67
N ALA A 132 -21.11 -4.47 6.63
CA ALA A 132 -20.45 -3.64 7.62
C ALA A 132 -21.05 -2.21 7.67
N LEU A 133 -21.38 -1.62 6.51
CA LEU A 133 -22.11 -0.36 6.41
C LEU A 133 -23.49 -0.46 7.08
N ALA A 134 -24.29 -1.48 6.74
CA ALA A 134 -25.63 -1.68 7.28
C ALA A 134 -25.62 -1.92 8.79
N PHE A 135 -24.68 -2.72 9.29
CA PHE A 135 -24.54 -2.97 10.73
C PHE A 135 -24.00 -1.76 11.48
N SER A 136 -23.09 -0.99 10.89
CA SER A 136 -22.62 0.27 11.48
C SER A 136 -23.74 1.30 11.57
N TYR A 137 -24.60 1.37 10.54
CA TYR A 137 -25.83 2.18 10.58
C TYR A 137 -26.77 1.73 11.72
N ALA A 138 -27.04 0.43 11.83
CA ALA A 138 -27.86 -0.14 12.91
C ALA A 138 -27.32 0.27 14.29
N VAL A 139 -26.02 0.08 14.52
CA VAL A 139 -25.36 0.42 15.79
C VAL A 139 -25.38 1.92 16.05
N ALA A 140 -25.08 2.76 15.05
CA ALA A 140 -25.03 4.21 15.21
C ALA A 140 -26.40 4.84 15.48
N THR A 141 -27.47 4.26 14.91
CA THR A 141 -28.84 4.80 15.04
C THR A 141 -29.68 4.09 16.10
N GLY A 142 -29.19 2.98 16.65
CA GLY A 142 -29.96 2.11 17.54
C GLY A 142 -31.14 1.42 16.87
N GLN A 143 -31.18 1.38 15.53
CA GLN A 143 -32.28 0.77 14.78
C GLN A 143 -31.96 -0.70 14.48
N PRO A 144 -32.71 -1.67 15.02
CA PRO A 144 -32.48 -3.08 14.71
C PRO A 144 -32.68 -3.38 13.23
N VAL A 145 -31.82 -4.25 12.69
CA VAL A 145 -31.90 -4.73 11.31
C VAL A 145 -33.26 -5.40 11.08
N GLY A 146 -34.01 -4.93 10.08
CA GLY A 146 -35.35 -5.43 9.76
C GLY A 146 -36.50 -4.79 10.54
N SER A 147 -36.22 -3.84 11.44
CA SER A 147 -37.28 -3.02 12.04
C SER A 147 -37.96 -2.13 10.98
N PRO A 148 -39.25 -1.76 11.13
CA PRO A 148 -39.94 -0.89 10.17
C PRO A 148 -39.27 0.48 9.98
N ARG A 149 -38.52 0.93 10.98
CA ARG A 149 -37.78 2.20 10.95
C ARG A 149 -36.41 2.06 10.28
N PHE A 150 -35.89 0.83 10.10
CA PHE A 150 -34.54 0.59 9.59
C PHE A 150 -34.31 1.29 8.25
N GLY A 151 -33.38 2.25 8.25
CA GLY A 151 -33.02 3.06 7.09
C GLY A 151 -33.64 4.46 7.06
N SER A 152 -34.53 4.81 7.99
CA SER A 152 -35.15 6.14 8.05
C SER A 152 -34.14 7.27 8.16
N ASP A 153 -33.01 7.01 8.83
CA ASP A 153 -31.99 8.01 9.16
C ASP A 153 -30.74 7.82 8.27
N ALA A 154 -30.84 7.03 7.19
CA ALA A 154 -29.71 6.64 6.35
C ALA A 154 -29.02 7.84 5.67
N SER A 155 -29.79 8.84 5.23
CA SER A 155 -29.24 10.06 4.62
C SER A 155 -28.40 10.86 5.63
N VAL A 156 -28.87 10.96 6.87
CA VAL A 156 -28.14 11.63 7.96
C VAL A 156 -26.87 10.86 8.29
N PHE A 157 -26.96 9.54 8.45
CA PHE A 157 -25.79 8.70 8.71
C PHE A 157 -24.74 8.78 7.60
N LEU A 158 -25.16 8.72 6.33
CA LEU A 158 -24.26 8.85 5.18
C LEU A 158 -23.68 10.27 5.01
N GLY A 159 -24.21 11.26 5.73
CA GLY A 159 -23.62 12.60 5.86
C GLY A 159 -22.56 12.70 6.96
N THR A 160 -22.41 11.69 7.82
CA THR A 160 -21.33 11.63 8.83
C THR A 160 -20.02 11.13 8.21
N ASP A 161 -18.88 11.46 8.82
CA ASP A 161 -17.56 10.98 8.38
C ASP A 161 -17.52 9.45 8.28
N LEU A 162 -18.04 8.76 9.30
CA LEU A 162 -18.10 7.29 9.31
C LEU A 162 -18.92 6.75 8.15
N GLY A 163 -20.11 7.33 7.90
CA GLY A 163 -20.99 6.95 6.80
C GLY A 163 -20.33 7.14 5.43
N VAL A 164 -19.69 8.29 5.21
CA VAL A 164 -18.97 8.63 3.97
C VAL A 164 -17.83 7.64 3.70
N TRP A 165 -17.02 7.31 4.70
CA TRP A 165 -15.91 6.35 4.51
C TRP A 165 -16.39 4.92 4.29
N LEU A 166 -17.45 4.49 4.98
CA LEU A 166 -18.04 3.17 4.77
C LEU A 166 -18.64 3.02 3.38
N ILE A 167 -19.41 4.01 2.88
CA ILE A 167 -19.97 3.95 1.52
C ILE A 167 -18.88 4.07 0.46
N THR A 168 -17.86 4.89 0.69
CA THR A 168 -16.67 4.96 -0.18
C THR A 168 -15.99 3.60 -0.28
N GLY A 169 -15.83 2.90 0.86
CA GLY A 169 -15.32 1.53 0.88
C GLY A 169 -16.14 0.56 0.04
N VAL A 170 -17.49 0.62 0.12
CA VAL A 170 -18.39 -0.21 -0.71
C VAL A 170 -18.19 0.08 -2.20
N VAL A 171 -18.20 1.36 -2.59
CA VAL A 171 -18.07 1.78 -4.00
C VAL A 171 -16.71 1.35 -4.56
N VAL A 172 -15.63 1.56 -3.81
CA VAL A 172 -14.28 1.17 -4.22
C VAL A 172 -14.13 -0.35 -4.30
N ALA A 173 -14.68 -1.11 -3.34
CA ALA A 173 -14.69 -2.56 -3.39
C ALA A 173 -15.46 -3.08 -4.62
N ALA A 174 -16.64 -2.51 -4.92
CA ALA A 174 -17.43 -2.85 -6.08
C ALA A 174 -16.68 -2.56 -7.40
N LEU A 175 -16.04 -1.39 -7.50
CA LEU A 175 -15.21 -1.04 -8.66
C LEU A 175 -14.01 -1.99 -8.79
N THR A 176 -13.38 -2.37 -7.67
CA THR A 176 -12.29 -3.35 -7.65
C THR A 176 -12.74 -4.69 -8.20
N THR A 177 -13.92 -5.17 -7.79
CA THR A 177 -14.53 -6.40 -8.31
C THR A 177 -14.74 -6.32 -9.81
N SER A 178 -15.38 -5.25 -10.29
CA SER A 178 -15.65 -5.03 -11.72
C SER A 178 -14.37 -5.03 -12.54
N VAL A 179 -13.34 -4.29 -12.09
CA VAL A 179 -12.04 -4.24 -12.78
C VAL A 179 -11.34 -5.59 -12.74
N ALA A 180 -11.36 -6.32 -11.62
CA ALA A 180 -10.73 -7.63 -11.51
C ALA A 180 -11.34 -8.70 -12.45
N LEU A 181 -12.61 -8.52 -12.85
CA LEU A 181 -13.31 -9.42 -13.78
C LEU A 181 -13.03 -9.14 -15.27
N LEU A 182 -12.40 -8.01 -15.63
CA LEU A 182 -12.18 -7.62 -17.03
C LEU A 182 -11.13 -8.47 -17.76
N GLY A 183 -10.30 -9.24 -17.06
CA GLY A 183 -9.29 -10.10 -17.68
C GLY A 183 -8.10 -10.39 -16.77
N SER A 184 -6.97 -10.76 -17.38
CA SER A 184 -5.79 -11.22 -16.65
C SER A 184 -4.50 -10.44 -16.92
N SER A 185 -4.59 -9.25 -17.52
CA SER A 185 -3.39 -8.48 -17.90
C SER A 185 -2.63 -7.93 -16.68
N VAL A 186 -1.32 -7.70 -16.82
CA VAL A 186 -0.49 -7.06 -15.77
C VAL A 186 -0.98 -5.63 -15.47
N ALA A 187 -1.47 -4.91 -16.47
CA ALA A 187 -2.01 -3.57 -16.29
C ALA A 187 -3.28 -3.60 -15.41
N LEU A 188 -4.17 -4.55 -15.69
CA LEU A 188 -5.37 -4.76 -14.88
C LEU A 188 -5.02 -5.16 -13.45
N ALA A 189 -4.08 -6.09 -13.27
CA ALA A 189 -3.61 -6.48 -11.93
C ALA A 189 -3.11 -5.26 -11.12
N ARG A 190 -2.37 -4.35 -11.77
CA ARG A 190 -1.91 -3.11 -11.13
C ARG A 190 -3.07 -2.16 -10.82
N ALA A 191 -4.07 -2.06 -11.69
CA ALA A 191 -5.26 -1.27 -11.41
C ALA A 191 -6.03 -1.81 -10.19
N VAL A 192 -6.20 -3.13 -10.09
CA VAL A 192 -6.81 -3.79 -8.93
C VAL A 192 -6.01 -3.52 -7.65
N VAL A 193 -4.68 -3.53 -7.70
CA VAL A 193 -3.83 -3.19 -6.54
C VAL A 193 -4.08 -1.76 -6.06
N LEU A 194 -4.17 -0.80 -6.99
CA LEU A 194 -4.44 0.60 -6.66
C LEU A 194 -5.83 0.77 -6.03
N LEU A 195 -6.85 0.14 -6.61
CA LEU A 195 -8.22 0.21 -6.10
C LEU A 195 -8.36 -0.50 -4.74
N ALA A 196 -7.75 -1.68 -4.58
CA ALA A 196 -7.71 -2.38 -3.30
C ALA A 196 -6.99 -1.56 -2.22
N GLY A 197 -5.88 -0.91 -2.57
CA GLY A 197 -5.19 0.03 -1.69
C GLY A 197 -6.08 1.22 -1.28
N LEU A 198 -6.87 1.77 -2.21
CA LEU A 198 -7.83 2.83 -1.93
C LEU A 198 -8.97 2.37 -1.01
N GLY A 199 -9.45 1.14 -1.16
CA GLY A 199 -10.47 0.60 -0.25
C GLY A 199 -9.93 0.35 1.16
N LEU A 200 -8.69 -0.14 1.29
CA LEU A 200 -8.01 -0.24 2.59
C LEU A 200 -7.71 1.15 3.19
N PHE A 201 -7.45 2.15 2.36
CA PHE A 201 -7.36 3.54 2.80
C PHE A 201 -8.69 4.04 3.36
N ALA A 202 -9.81 3.81 2.66
CA ALA A 202 -11.14 4.14 3.19
C ALA A 202 -11.40 3.44 4.53
N LYS A 203 -11.03 2.15 4.66
CA LYS A 203 -11.13 1.42 5.93
C LYS A 203 -10.31 2.07 7.04
N ALA A 204 -9.07 2.49 6.77
CA ALA A 204 -8.23 3.15 7.77
C ALA A 204 -8.85 4.44 8.33
N MET A 205 -9.69 5.12 7.55
CA MET A 205 -10.41 6.34 7.96
C MET A 205 -11.69 6.08 8.77
N THR A 206 -12.13 4.82 8.91
CA THR A 206 -13.31 4.45 9.73
C THR A 206 -12.99 4.19 11.21
N GLY A 207 -11.72 4.31 11.62
CA GLY A 207 -11.28 3.94 12.97
C GLY A 207 -11.98 4.73 14.08
N HIS A 208 -12.37 4.04 15.17
CA HIS A 208 -13.11 4.59 16.32
C HIS A 208 -12.43 5.73 17.09
N ALA A 209 -11.21 6.14 16.72
CA ALA A 209 -10.48 7.23 17.35
C ALA A 209 -10.85 8.62 16.77
N ALA A 210 -11.95 8.74 16.02
CA ALA A 210 -12.37 9.97 15.32
C ALA A 210 -12.61 11.19 16.23
N GLY A 211 -12.47 11.07 17.55
CA GLY A 211 -12.55 12.18 18.51
C GLY A 211 -11.36 12.30 19.47
N ASP A 212 -10.31 11.48 19.35
CA ASP A 212 -9.17 11.51 20.28
C ASP A 212 -8.07 12.45 19.80
N ALA A 213 -7.32 13.04 20.74
CA ALA A 213 -6.18 13.91 20.47
C ALA A 213 -5.05 13.26 19.64
N ASN A 214 -5.12 11.96 19.36
CA ASN A 214 -4.14 11.21 18.56
C ASN A 214 -4.74 10.59 17.29
N HIS A 215 -5.90 11.07 16.83
CA HIS A 215 -6.65 10.52 15.70
C HIS A 215 -5.82 10.34 14.41
N GLU A 216 -5.04 11.36 14.03
CA GLU A 216 -4.22 11.33 12.82
C GLU A 216 -3.12 10.25 12.89
N VAL A 217 -2.54 10.06 14.07
CA VAL A 217 -1.52 9.02 14.29
C VAL A 217 -2.16 7.64 14.22
N ALA A 218 -3.34 7.47 14.82
CA ALA A 218 -4.07 6.21 14.80
C ALA A 218 -4.48 5.80 13.38
N THR A 219 -4.98 6.74 12.57
CA THR A 219 -5.38 6.48 11.18
C THR A 219 -4.18 6.21 10.28
N SER A 220 -3.08 6.97 10.41
CA SER A 220 -1.82 6.71 9.68
C SER A 220 -1.21 5.36 10.01
N THR A 221 -1.12 5.00 11.30
CA THR A 221 -0.61 3.69 11.71
C THR A 221 -1.52 2.55 11.24
N MET A 222 -2.85 2.73 11.32
CA MET A 222 -3.81 1.75 10.81
C MET A 222 -3.67 1.53 9.30
N LEU A 223 -3.53 2.60 8.52
CA LEU A 223 -3.33 2.51 7.06
C LEU A 223 -2.10 1.68 6.72
N VAL A 224 -0.96 1.99 7.35
CA VAL A 224 0.29 1.25 7.16
C VAL A 224 0.10 -0.21 7.57
N HIS A 225 -0.59 -0.47 8.67
CA HIS A 225 -0.84 -1.81 9.19
C HIS A 225 -1.70 -2.64 8.22
N LEU A 226 -2.81 -2.10 7.72
CA LEU A 226 -3.72 -2.79 6.80
C LEU A 226 -3.04 -3.09 5.46
N LEU A 227 -2.30 -2.13 4.90
CA LEU A 227 -1.54 -2.35 3.66
C LEU A 227 -0.49 -3.44 3.85
N ALA A 228 0.30 -3.39 4.93
CA ALA A 228 1.33 -4.37 5.21
C ALA A 228 0.74 -5.78 5.44
N MET A 229 -0.36 -5.87 6.20
CA MET A 229 -1.10 -7.11 6.41
C MET A 229 -1.63 -7.69 5.09
N GLY A 230 -2.28 -6.87 4.26
CA GLY A 230 -2.80 -7.31 2.96
C GLY A 230 -1.70 -7.75 1.98
N ILE A 231 -0.58 -7.03 1.97
CA ILE A 231 0.61 -7.37 1.19
C ILE A 231 1.17 -8.73 1.60
N TRP A 232 1.28 -9.01 2.91
CA TRP A 232 1.92 -10.24 3.39
C TRP A 232 0.94 -11.40 3.45
N VAL A 233 -0.10 -11.29 4.28
CA VAL A 233 -1.09 -12.35 4.53
C VAL A 233 -1.86 -12.65 3.24
N GLY A 234 -2.29 -11.61 2.54
CA GLY A 234 -3.05 -11.76 1.31
C GLY A 234 -2.27 -12.45 0.20
N ALA A 235 -1.03 -12.02 -0.03
CA ALA A 235 -0.21 -12.61 -1.10
C ALA A 235 0.21 -14.05 -0.75
N LEU A 236 0.54 -14.32 0.52
CA LEU A 236 0.82 -15.68 0.99
C LEU A 236 -0.41 -16.57 0.81
N GLY A 237 -1.58 -16.12 1.27
CA GLY A 237 -2.84 -16.84 1.13
C GLY A 237 -3.13 -17.21 -0.32
N VAL A 238 -3.03 -16.25 -1.25
CA VAL A 238 -3.27 -16.50 -2.68
C VAL A 238 -2.20 -17.41 -3.30
N LEU A 239 -0.92 -17.28 -2.92
CA LEU A 239 0.11 -18.23 -3.34
C LEU A 239 -0.21 -19.65 -2.88
N GLN A 240 -0.78 -19.83 -1.69
CA GLN A 240 -1.16 -21.15 -1.18
C GLN A 240 -2.35 -21.78 -1.93
N LEU A 241 -3.19 -20.96 -2.59
CA LEU A 241 -4.32 -21.37 -3.42
C LEU A 241 -3.92 -21.69 -4.88
N LEU A 242 -2.74 -21.25 -5.32
CA LEU A 242 -2.19 -21.68 -6.60
C LEU A 242 -1.74 -23.15 -6.53
N PRO A 243 -1.81 -23.89 -7.65
CA PRO A 243 -1.39 -25.28 -7.68
C PRO A 243 0.07 -25.42 -7.24
N PRO A 244 0.38 -26.52 -6.54
CA PRO A 244 1.74 -27.03 -6.45
C PRO A 244 2.42 -27.02 -7.83
N GLY A 245 3.58 -26.38 -7.96
CA GLY A 245 4.25 -26.31 -9.26
C GLY A 245 5.28 -25.17 -9.36
N PRO A 246 6.04 -25.11 -10.47
CA PRO A 246 7.10 -24.12 -10.67
C PRO A 246 6.58 -22.67 -10.61
N ASP A 247 5.33 -22.43 -11.02
CA ASP A 247 4.70 -21.11 -11.03
C ASP A 247 4.52 -20.52 -9.63
N ARG A 248 4.49 -21.37 -8.60
CA ARG A 248 4.35 -21.00 -7.19
C ARG A 248 5.65 -21.23 -6.41
N ASP A 249 6.32 -22.36 -6.66
CA ASP A 249 7.40 -22.87 -5.82
C ASP A 249 8.80 -22.57 -6.38
N SER A 250 8.90 -21.88 -7.52
CA SER A 250 10.19 -21.47 -8.07
C SER A 250 10.93 -20.53 -7.11
N ALA A 251 12.26 -20.67 -7.04
CA ALA A 251 13.10 -19.81 -6.22
C ALA A 251 12.92 -18.31 -6.57
N ALA A 252 12.59 -17.97 -7.82
CA ALA A 252 12.31 -16.60 -8.22
C ALA A 252 11.05 -16.02 -7.56
N VAL A 253 9.95 -16.80 -7.53
CA VAL A 253 8.69 -16.41 -6.88
C VAL A 253 8.91 -16.25 -5.38
N ILE A 254 9.53 -17.24 -4.75
CA ILE A 254 9.77 -17.22 -3.30
C ILE A 254 10.67 -16.04 -2.91
N ARG A 255 11.75 -15.73 -3.67
CA ARG A 255 12.61 -14.57 -3.38
C ARG A 255 11.87 -13.23 -3.49
N ARG A 256 11.04 -13.06 -4.53
CA ARG A 256 10.24 -11.83 -4.73
C ARG A 256 9.26 -11.63 -3.59
N PHE A 257 8.52 -12.69 -3.24
CA PHE A 257 7.58 -12.67 -2.14
C PHE A 257 8.27 -12.45 -0.79
N SER A 258 9.38 -13.15 -0.51
CA SER A 258 10.12 -13.01 0.75
C SER A 258 10.62 -11.58 0.97
N HIS A 259 11.08 -10.89 -0.10
CA HIS A 259 11.46 -9.48 0.00
C HIS A 259 10.28 -8.59 0.37
N LEU A 260 9.13 -8.79 -0.28
CA LEU A 260 7.91 -8.05 0.01
C LEU A 260 7.37 -8.33 1.42
N ALA A 261 7.44 -9.57 1.88
CA ALA A 261 7.09 -9.97 3.23
C ALA A 261 7.97 -9.28 4.30
N LEU A 262 9.25 -9.04 4.01
CA LEU A 262 10.12 -8.26 4.92
C LEU A 262 9.71 -6.78 4.98
N ILE A 263 9.32 -6.17 3.85
CA ILE A 263 8.78 -4.81 3.84
C ILE A 263 7.53 -4.73 4.72
N ALA A 264 6.61 -5.67 4.53
CA ALA A 264 5.40 -5.75 5.32
C ALA A 264 5.70 -6.01 6.80
N TRP A 265 6.65 -6.88 7.14
CA TRP A 265 7.06 -7.14 8.51
C TRP A 265 7.58 -5.88 9.21
N CYS A 266 8.48 -5.12 8.56
CA CYS A 266 8.97 -3.85 9.11
C CYS A 266 7.85 -2.83 9.30
N ALA A 267 6.94 -2.73 8.31
CA ALA A 267 5.78 -1.84 8.40
C ALA A 267 4.81 -2.22 9.52
N LEU A 268 4.55 -3.52 9.73
CA LEU A 268 3.73 -4.02 10.84
C LEU A 268 4.38 -3.77 12.20
N LEU A 269 5.71 -3.97 12.30
CA LEU A 269 6.44 -3.71 13.53
C LEU A 269 6.34 -2.23 13.92
N ILE A 270 6.63 -1.33 12.98
CA ILE A 270 6.64 0.11 13.25
C ILE A 270 5.23 0.63 13.52
N SER A 271 4.26 0.30 12.67
CA SER A 271 2.87 0.71 12.89
C SER A 271 2.31 0.16 14.20
N GLY A 272 2.62 -1.09 14.55
CA GLY A 272 2.14 -1.73 15.77
C GLY A 272 2.78 -1.16 17.04
N VAL A 273 4.10 -1.01 17.06
CA VAL A 273 4.83 -0.39 18.19
C VAL A 273 4.37 1.05 18.38
N TRP A 274 4.24 1.81 17.28
CA TRP A 274 3.80 3.20 17.34
C TRP A 274 2.37 3.30 17.87
N ALA A 275 1.43 2.54 17.31
CA ALA A 275 0.03 2.52 17.73
C ALA A 275 -0.12 2.13 19.21
N LEU A 276 0.69 1.20 19.70
CA LEU A 276 0.71 0.81 21.11
C LEU A 276 1.31 1.91 21.99
N SER A 277 2.43 2.52 21.57
CA SER A 277 3.13 3.55 22.34
C SER A 277 2.28 4.79 22.60
N VAL A 278 1.47 5.23 21.63
CA VAL A 278 0.60 6.39 21.78
C VAL A 278 -0.67 6.11 22.59
N ARG A 279 -0.90 4.84 22.96
CA ARG A 279 -2.04 4.39 23.77
C ARG A 279 -1.66 3.98 25.19
N MET A 280 -0.37 3.85 25.47
CA MET A 280 0.15 3.58 26.81
C MET A 280 0.42 4.90 27.55
N ASN A 281 0.11 4.95 28.85
CA ASN A 281 0.54 6.03 29.72
C ASN A 281 1.98 5.79 30.22
N GLY A 282 2.41 4.53 30.29
CA GLY A 282 3.77 4.17 30.66
C GLY A 282 4.06 2.66 30.58
N PRO A 283 5.30 2.24 30.88
CA PRO A 283 5.71 0.84 30.78
C PRO A 283 4.95 -0.11 31.72
N SER A 284 4.42 0.40 32.84
CA SER A 284 3.63 -0.38 33.81
C SER A 284 2.33 -0.94 33.21
N ASP A 285 1.80 -0.30 32.16
CA ASP A 285 0.55 -0.74 31.51
C ASP A 285 0.67 -2.14 30.90
N VAL A 286 1.89 -2.61 30.63
CA VAL A 286 2.16 -3.99 30.19
C VAL A 286 1.66 -5.02 31.21
N LEU A 287 1.67 -4.67 32.50
CA LEU A 287 1.23 -5.57 33.57
C LEU A 287 -0.23 -5.36 33.97
N THR A 288 -0.77 -4.16 33.77
CA THR A 288 -2.10 -3.78 34.29
C THR A 288 -3.19 -3.71 33.23
N SER A 289 -2.85 -3.58 31.94
CA SER A 289 -3.82 -3.41 30.86
C SER A 289 -3.87 -4.63 29.94
N LEU A 290 -5.04 -5.27 29.85
CA LEU A 290 -5.29 -6.35 28.89
C LEU A 290 -5.04 -5.91 27.44
N TYR A 291 -5.43 -4.67 27.10
CA TYR A 291 -5.18 -4.09 25.78
C TYR A 291 -3.69 -4.11 25.43
N VAL A 292 -2.84 -3.69 26.38
CA VAL A 292 -1.38 -3.65 26.19
C VAL A 292 -0.78 -5.06 26.16
N GLN A 293 -1.26 -5.96 27.02
CA GLN A 293 -0.83 -7.37 27.02
C GLN A 293 -1.12 -8.06 25.69
N ILE A 294 -2.30 -7.83 25.09
CA ILE A 294 -2.63 -8.34 23.75
C ILE A 294 -1.69 -7.74 22.69
N GLY A 295 -1.39 -6.44 22.79
CA GLY A 295 -0.40 -5.77 21.94
C GLY A 295 0.98 -6.42 22.01
N VAL A 296 1.46 -6.72 23.23
CA VAL A 296 2.73 -7.42 23.46
C VAL A 296 2.69 -8.84 22.92
N ALA A 297 1.61 -9.59 23.12
CA ALA A 297 1.45 -10.93 22.54
C ALA A 297 1.53 -10.91 21.01
N LYS A 298 0.94 -9.91 20.35
CA LYS A 298 1.07 -9.71 18.90
C LYS A 298 2.52 -9.38 18.49
N ALA A 299 3.24 -8.59 19.28
CA ALA A 299 4.66 -8.32 19.04
C ALA A 299 5.52 -9.59 19.16
N VAL A 300 5.24 -10.47 20.12
CA VAL A 300 5.90 -11.78 20.25
C VAL A 300 5.61 -12.67 19.04
N LEU A 301 4.35 -12.76 18.59
CA LEU A 301 3.98 -13.51 17.39
C LEU A 301 4.70 -12.96 16.15
N LEU A 302 4.82 -11.63 16.02
CA LEU A 302 5.55 -10.99 14.94
C LEU A 302 7.05 -11.32 14.98
N GLY A 303 7.63 -11.44 16.18
CA GLY A 303 9.00 -11.92 16.40
C GLY A 303 9.19 -13.38 15.98
N ILE A 304 8.25 -14.27 16.33
CA ILE A 304 8.28 -15.68 15.89
C ILE A 304 8.20 -15.78 14.35
N LEU A 305 7.32 -14.99 13.73
CA LEU A 305 7.23 -14.91 12.26
C LEU A 305 8.55 -14.41 11.62
N ALA A 306 9.28 -13.50 12.28
CA ALA A 306 10.60 -13.09 11.83
C ALA A 306 11.59 -14.26 11.81
N LEU A 307 11.57 -15.12 12.83
CA LEU A 307 12.41 -16.32 12.90
C LEU A 307 12.08 -17.30 11.77
N PHE A 308 10.79 -17.48 11.44
CA PHE A 308 10.37 -18.30 10.31
C PHE A 308 10.85 -17.73 8.98
N GLY A 309 10.72 -16.42 8.78
CA GLY A 309 11.25 -15.74 7.59
C GLY A 309 12.78 -15.87 7.46
N LEU A 310 13.51 -15.79 8.57
CA LEU A 310 14.96 -16.03 8.60
C LEU A 310 15.31 -17.48 8.23
N ARG A 311 14.60 -18.47 8.79
CA ARG A 311 14.77 -19.89 8.42
C ARG A 311 14.50 -20.11 6.94
N GLN A 312 13.41 -19.55 6.42
CA GLN A 312 13.03 -19.66 5.01
C GLN A 312 14.11 -19.07 4.09
N ARG A 313 14.69 -17.92 4.44
CA ARG A 313 15.79 -17.29 3.68
C ARG A 313 17.05 -18.15 3.67
N ARG A 314 17.40 -18.81 4.78
CA ARG A 314 18.52 -19.76 4.85
C ARG A 314 18.28 -20.98 3.96
N LEU A 315 17.07 -21.54 3.98
CA LEU A 315 16.68 -22.66 3.10
C LEU A 315 16.76 -22.27 1.61
N LEU A 316 16.36 -21.04 1.27
CA LEU A 316 16.47 -20.51 -0.10
C LEU A 316 17.92 -20.36 -0.57
N ALA A 317 18.81 -19.90 0.30
CA ALA A 317 20.24 -19.75 -0.01
C ALA A 317 20.88 -21.10 -0.34
N GLY A 318 20.71 -22.11 0.52
CA GLY A 318 21.27 -23.45 0.29
C GLY A 318 20.76 -24.12 -0.99
N ARG A 319 19.52 -23.82 -1.41
CA ARG A 319 19.00 -24.31 -2.70
C ARG A 319 19.64 -23.66 -3.91
N VAL A 320 19.90 -22.35 -3.86
CA VAL A 320 20.54 -21.64 -4.98
C VAL A 320 21.95 -22.16 -5.19
N GLU A 321 22.66 -22.46 -4.11
CA GLU A 321 23.99 -23.08 -4.13
C GLU A 321 23.94 -24.51 -4.70
N ALA A 322 22.99 -25.33 -4.25
CA ALA A 322 22.80 -26.70 -4.75
C ALA A 322 22.40 -26.73 -6.24
N ASP A 323 21.46 -25.88 -6.67
CA ASP A 323 21.03 -25.78 -8.07
C ASP A 323 22.17 -25.27 -8.98
N ALA A 324 23.01 -24.36 -8.48
CA ALA A 324 24.18 -23.89 -9.21
C ALA A 324 25.22 -25.00 -9.36
N GLY A 325 25.51 -25.75 -8.29
CA GLY A 325 26.41 -26.91 -8.33
C GLY A 325 25.94 -28.02 -9.25
N ALA A 326 24.63 -28.31 -9.28
CA ALA A 326 24.03 -29.30 -10.18
C ALA A 326 24.12 -28.88 -11.66
N ARG A 327 23.91 -27.60 -11.98
CA ARG A 327 24.06 -27.09 -13.36
C ARG A 327 25.50 -27.11 -13.84
N ILE A 328 26.45 -26.76 -12.97
CA ILE A 328 27.89 -26.85 -13.27
C ILE A 328 28.28 -28.32 -13.56
N SER A 329 27.80 -29.24 -12.72
CA SER A 329 28.04 -30.69 -12.90
C SER A 329 27.39 -31.24 -14.17
N ALA A 330 26.19 -30.78 -14.53
CA ALA A 330 25.50 -31.17 -15.75
C ALA A 330 26.14 -30.58 -17.02
N SER A 331 26.76 -29.41 -16.94
CA SER A 331 27.55 -28.84 -18.05
C SER A 331 28.91 -29.49 -18.24
N ALA A 332 29.37 -30.30 -17.28
CA ALA A 332 30.71 -30.91 -17.26
C ALA A 332 30.76 -32.34 -17.83
N GLY A 333 29.64 -32.94 -18.30
CA GLY A 333 29.68 -34.28 -18.89
C GLY A 333 28.46 -34.65 -19.75
N PRO A 334 28.65 -35.19 -20.97
CA PRO A 334 27.57 -35.73 -21.78
C PRO A 334 27.23 -37.15 -21.28
N GLY A 335 26.26 -37.28 -20.36
CA GLY A 335 25.89 -38.63 -19.90
C GLY A 335 24.75 -38.81 -18.88
N ALA A 336 24.08 -37.77 -18.37
CA ALA A 336 23.04 -37.95 -17.36
C ALA A 336 21.62 -37.81 -17.94
N GLY A 337 21.23 -38.79 -18.76
CA GLY A 337 19.85 -38.98 -19.18
C GLY A 337 19.07 -39.85 -18.19
N ALA A 338 17.81 -39.47 -17.97
CA ALA A 338 16.72 -40.30 -17.45
C ALA A 338 16.86 -40.85 -16.00
N ALA A 339 16.43 -40.05 -15.01
CA ALA A 339 15.97 -40.56 -13.74
C ALA A 339 14.68 -39.87 -13.28
N GLY A 340 13.57 -40.64 -13.25
CA GLY A 340 12.49 -40.44 -12.27
C GLY A 340 11.26 -39.64 -12.68
N SER A 341 10.44 -40.14 -13.61
CA SER A 341 9.05 -39.70 -13.86
C SER A 341 8.07 -40.20 -12.77
N GLY A 342 8.37 -39.84 -11.51
CA GLY A 342 7.55 -40.11 -10.33
C GLY A 342 8.09 -39.40 -9.08
N ALA A 343 8.87 -38.33 -9.27
CA ALA A 343 9.66 -37.72 -8.21
C ALA A 343 8.78 -37.13 -7.11
N ALA A 344 8.94 -37.66 -5.88
CA ALA A 344 8.44 -37.04 -4.68
C ALA A 344 8.85 -35.56 -4.64
N VAL A 345 7.95 -34.67 -4.23
CA VAL A 345 8.23 -33.24 -4.04
C VAL A 345 9.51 -33.11 -3.20
N PRO A 346 10.56 -32.42 -3.67
CA PRO A 346 11.81 -32.25 -2.94
C PRO A 346 11.54 -31.81 -1.49
N GLU A 347 12.18 -32.45 -0.52
CA GLU A 347 12.02 -32.17 0.91
C GLU A 347 12.07 -30.67 1.26
N PRO A 348 12.99 -29.86 0.67
CA PRO A 348 12.99 -28.43 0.90
C PRO A 348 11.66 -27.75 0.53
N ILE A 349 11.00 -28.15 -0.56
CA ILE A 349 9.71 -27.57 -1.02
C ILE A 349 8.60 -27.94 -0.04
N ARG A 350 8.63 -29.17 0.47
CA ARG A 350 7.70 -29.62 1.52
C ARG A 350 7.87 -28.78 2.79
N GLU A 351 9.11 -28.53 3.22
CA GLU A 351 9.40 -27.70 4.39
C GLU A 351 8.94 -26.25 4.18
N TYR A 352 9.23 -25.65 3.01
CA TYR A 352 8.74 -24.32 2.66
C TYR A 352 7.21 -24.21 2.74
N ARG A 353 6.49 -25.18 2.17
CA ARG A 353 5.02 -25.18 2.21
C ARG A 353 4.48 -25.35 3.63
N ARG A 354 5.13 -26.18 4.46
CA ARG A 354 4.77 -26.32 5.88
C ARG A 354 4.97 -25.00 6.63
N LEU A 355 6.11 -24.33 6.44
CA LEU A 355 6.37 -23.03 7.04
C LEU A 355 5.34 -21.99 6.59
N ALA A 356 5.00 -21.94 5.30
CA ALA A 356 3.98 -21.02 4.78
C ALA A 356 2.59 -21.25 5.42
N VAL A 357 2.20 -22.50 5.66
CA VAL A 357 0.94 -22.83 6.37
C VAL A 357 1.02 -22.43 7.85
N LEU A 358 2.15 -22.68 8.50
CA LEU A 358 2.37 -22.27 9.90
C LEU A 358 2.37 -20.75 10.06
N GLU A 359 2.99 -20.01 9.12
CA GLU A 359 2.95 -18.55 9.09
C GLU A 359 1.51 -18.03 9.00
N LEU A 360 0.70 -18.58 8.09
CA LEU A 360 -0.72 -18.24 7.99
C LEU A 360 -1.50 -18.59 9.28
N GLY A 361 -1.18 -19.70 9.93
CA GLY A 361 -1.75 -20.07 11.22
C GLY A 361 -1.45 -19.05 12.32
N LEU A 362 -0.17 -18.65 12.46
CA LEU A 362 0.26 -17.62 13.42
C LEU A 362 -0.37 -16.25 13.11
N MET A 363 -0.49 -15.89 11.84
CA MET A 363 -1.20 -14.68 11.41
C MET A 363 -2.69 -14.75 11.76
N GLY A 364 -3.34 -15.90 11.57
CA GLY A 364 -4.73 -16.12 11.99
C GLY A 364 -4.92 -15.90 13.49
N ILE A 365 -3.99 -16.39 14.32
CA ILE A 365 -3.96 -16.11 15.76
C ILE A 365 -3.80 -14.60 16.02
N ALA A 366 -2.86 -13.94 15.35
CA ALA A 366 -2.65 -12.50 15.50
C ALA A 366 -3.87 -11.66 15.08
N VAL A 367 -4.63 -12.10 14.08
CA VAL A 367 -5.91 -11.50 13.67
C VAL A 367 -6.99 -11.71 14.74
N GLY A 368 -7.10 -12.92 15.31
CA GLY A 368 -7.99 -13.17 16.45
C GLY A 368 -7.67 -12.29 17.65
N LEU A 369 -6.39 -12.18 18.01
CA LEU A 369 -5.94 -11.24 19.04
C LEU A 369 -6.24 -9.79 18.69
N ALA A 370 -6.13 -9.39 17.42
CA ALA A 370 -6.50 -8.04 16.98
C ALA A 370 -7.99 -7.76 17.19
N ALA A 371 -8.86 -8.74 16.92
CA ALA A 371 -10.30 -8.63 17.14
C ALA A 371 -10.62 -8.51 18.64
N ALA A 372 -10.00 -9.33 19.49
CA ALA A 372 -10.08 -9.20 20.95
C ALA A 372 -9.64 -7.82 21.45
N MET A 373 -8.52 -7.32 20.92
CA MET A 373 -7.98 -5.99 21.27
C MET A 373 -8.92 -4.86 20.84
N SER A 374 -9.63 -5.01 19.72
CA SER A 374 -10.61 -4.03 19.25
C SER A 374 -11.86 -3.95 20.13
N SER A 375 -12.16 -5.01 20.87
CA SER A 375 -13.27 -5.07 21.83
C SER A 375 -12.85 -4.75 23.27
N SER A 376 -11.53 -4.62 23.51
CA SER A 376 -10.97 -4.26 24.82
C SER A 376 -10.75 -2.74 24.90
N PRO A 377 -11.16 -2.06 25.99
CA PRO A 377 -10.88 -0.63 26.13
C PRO A 377 -9.36 -0.39 26.25
N PRO A 378 -8.79 0.60 25.53
CA PRO A 378 -7.42 1.01 25.75
C PRO A 378 -7.24 1.62 27.16
N PRO A 379 -6.01 1.71 27.69
CA PRO A 379 -5.75 2.46 28.92
C PRO A 379 -6.35 3.86 28.85
N ALA A 380 -6.99 4.32 29.93
CA ALA A 380 -7.52 5.68 30.01
C ALA A 380 -6.35 6.67 29.85
N GLN A 381 -6.34 7.44 28.76
CA GLN A 381 -5.27 8.39 28.51
C GLN A 381 -5.37 9.56 29.48
N GLN A 382 -4.25 9.91 30.12
CA GLN A 382 -4.16 11.08 31.01
C GLN A 382 -4.02 12.41 30.25
N SER A 383 -3.95 12.38 28.91
CA SER A 383 -3.84 13.59 28.09
C SER A 383 -5.11 14.43 28.17
N ALA A 384 -4.97 15.69 28.59
CA ALA A 384 -6.06 16.65 28.58
C ALA A 384 -6.61 16.82 27.15
N ALA A 385 -7.93 16.80 27.00
CA ALA A 385 -8.57 17.13 25.73
C ALA A 385 -8.07 18.50 25.24
N ALA A 386 -7.84 18.63 23.93
CA ALA A 386 -7.38 19.89 23.36
C ALA A 386 -8.48 20.96 23.53
N THR A 387 -8.31 21.85 24.51
CA THR A 387 -9.24 22.96 24.79
C THR A 387 -8.87 24.24 24.05
N GLY A 388 -9.86 25.09 23.80
CA GLY A 388 -9.67 26.40 23.16
C GLY A 388 -9.78 26.36 21.62
N PRO A 389 -9.68 27.53 20.94
CA PRO A 389 -9.99 27.62 19.50
C PRO A 389 -9.11 26.74 18.61
N ALA A 390 -7.79 26.70 18.85
CA ALA A 390 -6.89 25.80 18.13
C ALA A 390 -7.21 24.32 18.39
N GLY A 391 -7.64 23.96 19.61
CA GLY A 391 -8.05 22.60 19.95
C GLY A 391 -9.27 22.15 19.16
N ILE A 392 -10.27 23.02 19.03
CA ILE A 392 -11.48 22.77 18.25
C ILE A 392 -11.17 22.61 16.76
N LEU A 393 -10.29 23.46 16.21
CA LEU A 393 -9.95 23.43 14.79
C LEU A 393 -9.03 22.25 14.45
N THR A 394 -7.94 22.09 15.19
CA THR A 394 -6.85 21.20 14.81
C THR A 394 -6.92 19.82 15.48
N GLY A 395 -7.68 19.69 16.57
CA GLY A 395 -7.64 18.51 17.46
C GLY A 395 -6.44 18.47 18.40
N TYR A 396 -5.54 19.45 18.34
CA TYR A 396 -4.32 19.55 19.15
C TYR A 396 -4.30 20.84 19.97
N PRO A 397 -3.66 20.84 21.15
CA PRO A 397 -3.46 22.07 21.91
C PRO A 397 -2.67 23.08 21.07
N LEU A 398 -2.95 24.37 21.27
CA LEU A 398 -2.18 25.43 20.62
C LEU A 398 -0.70 25.28 21.00
N PRO A 399 0.22 25.15 20.02
CA PRO A 399 1.64 25.04 20.34
C PRO A 399 2.15 26.34 20.99
N PRO A 400 3.22 26.25 21.81
CA PRO A 400 3.84 27.43 22.42
C PRO A 400 4.35 28.41 21.36
N ALA A 401 4.73 29.62 21.78
CA ALA A 401 5.34 30.58 20.87
C ALA A 401 6.65 29.97 20.30
N PRO A 402 6.84 29.95 18.97
CA PRO A 402 8.01 29.34 18.35
C PRO A 402 9.27 30.18 18.62
N GLY A 403 10.06 29.75 19.61
CA GLY A 403 11.46 30.11 19.81
C GLY A 403 12.41 29.03 19.25
N LEU A 404 13.71 29.23 19.45
CA LEU A 404 14.73 28.29 18.94
C LEU A 404 14.59 26.90 19.59
N VAL A 405 14.31 26.85 20.89
CA VAL A 405 14.13 25.59 21.62
C VAL A 405 12.91 24.88 21.09
N GLU A 406 11.77 25.56 21.00
CA GLU A 406 10.51 24.98 20.53
C GLU A 406 10.64 24.47 19.08
N LEU A 407 11.36 25.19 18.22
CA LEU A 407 11.61 24.73 16.85
C LEU A 407 12.50 23.48 16.78
N LEU A 408 13.35 23.24 17.77
CA LEU A 408 14.23 22.07 17.82
C LEU A 408 13.62 20.90 18.60
N THR A 409 12.75 21.16 19.57
CA THR A 409 12.22 20.15 20.51
C THR A 409 10.76 19.81 20.31
N THR A 410 9.99 20.63 19.59
CA THR A 410 8.58 20.34 19.30
C THR A 410 8.50 19.39 18.11
N TRP A 411 8.20 18.12 18.41
CA TRP A 411 8.09 17.07 17.41
C TRP A 411 6.76 16.34 17.53
N ARG A 412 6.24 15.94 16.39
CA ARG A 412 5.07 15.08 16.31
C ARG A 412 5.28 14.08 15.19
N PRO A 413 5.92 12.93 15.48
CA PRO A 413 6.40 12.11 14.39
C PRO A 413 5.28 11.46 13.59
N ASP A 414 5.43 11.52 12.27
CA ASP A 414 4.49 10.97 11.31
C ASP A 414 4.85 9.52 10.98
N ALA A 415 4.06 8.59 11.52
CA ALA A 415 4.20 7.16 11.27
C ALA A 415 4.02 6.80 9.78
N TYR A 416 3.21 7.55 9.04
CA TYR A 416 3.01 7.33 7.61
C TYR A 416 4.29 7.64 6.83
N ALA A 417 4.87 8.83 7.05
CA ALA A 417 6.10 9.23 6.38
C ALA A 417 7.28 8.29 6.71
N LEU A 418 7.39 7.84 7.97
CA LEU A 418 8.40 6.85 8.38
C LEU A 418 8.22 5.51 7.67
N ALA A 419 6.98 5.01 7.59
CA ALA A 419 6.69 3.78 6.86
C ALA A 419 6.99 3.93 5.36
N ALA A 420 6.59 5.05 4.75
CA ALA A 420 6.87 5.35 3.35
C ALA A 420 8.38 5.39 3.05
N ALA A 421 9.18 6.04 3.92
CA ALA A 421 10.63 6.07 3.82
C ALA A 421 11.24 4.65 3.79
N ILE A 422 10.80 3.78 4.71
CA ILE A 422 11.30 2.40 4.79
C ILE A 422 10.89 1.59 3.56
N VAL A 423 9.64 1.74 3.10
CA VAL A 423 9.17 1.10 1.88
C VAL A 423 10.02 1.53 0.68
N LEU A 424 10.29 2.83 0.52
CA LEU A 424 11.13 3.35 -0.56
C LEU A 424 12.55 2.75 -0.52
N LEU A 425 13.17 2.69 0.66
CA LEU A 425 14.52 2.13 0.83
C LEU A 425 14.56 0.62 0.53
N LEU A 426 13.58 -0.14 1.00
CA LEU A 426 13.52 -1.57 0.73
C LEU A 426 13.18 -1.87 -0.73
N LEU A 427 12.35 -1.07 -1.40
CA LEU A 427 12.11 -1.18 -2.84
C LEU A 427 13.37 -0.84 -3.64
N TRP A 428 14.16 0.13 -3.16
CA TRP A 428 15.41 0.54 -3.77
C TRP A 428 16.46 -0.58 -3.74
N TRP A 429 16.69 -1.18 -2.56
CA TRP A 429 17.63 -2.28 -2.34
C TRP A 429 17.02 -3.68 -2.48
N ARG A 430 16.01 -3.82 -3.33
CA ARG A 430 15.44 -5.14 -3.62
C ARG A 430 16.49 -6.07 -4.25
N PRO A 431 16.60 -7.35 -3.84
CA PRO A 431 17.62 -8.29 -4.33
C PRO A 431 17.62 -8.50 -5.85
N THR A 432 16.46 -8.35 -6.50
CA THR A 432 16.32 -8.49 -7.97
C THR A 432 16.41 -7.15 -8.70
N GLY A 433 16.86 -6.10 -8.02
CA GLY A 433 17.01 -4.76 -8.58
C GLY A 433 18.30 -4.64 -9.40
N PRO A 434 18.38 -3.65 -10.31
CA PRO A 434 19.63 -3.31 -10.96
C PRO A 434 20.65 -2.81 -9.92
N ALA A 435 21.94 -2.94 -10.24
CA ALA A 435 23.01 -2.37 -9.43
C ALA A 435 22.78 -0.86 -9.22
N ARG A 436 23.00 -0.38 -8.00
CA ARG A 436 22.75 1.01 -7.61
C ARG A 436 24.07 1.70 -7.33
N SER A 437 24.22 2.93 -7.81
CA SER A 437 25.37 3.75 -7.41
C SER A 437 25.27 4.12 -5.92
N SER A 438 26.41 4.30 -5.26
CA SER A 438 26.48 4.78 -3.88
C SER A 438 25.83 6.17 -3.75
N ARG A 439 26.07 7.06 -4.73
CA ARG A 439 25.49 8.40 -4.79
C ARG A 439 23.96 8.38 -4.83
N SER A 440 23.35 7.55 -5.67
CA SER A 440 21.89 7.44 -5.76
C SER A 440 21.28 6.85 -4.49
N SER A 441 21.99 5.92 -3.84
CA SER A 441 21.54 5.34 -2.57
C SER A 441 21.62 6.36 -1.42
N LEU A 442 22.70 7.14 -1.34
CA LEU A 442 22.84 8.22 -0.37
C LEU A 442 21.80 9.32 -0.61
N ALA A 443 21.54 9.68 -1.87
CA ALA A 443 20.51 10.65 -2.23
C ALA A 443 19.11 10.18 -1.80
N LEU A 444 18.76 8.91 -2.03
CA LEU A 444 17.49 8.37 -1.57
C LEU A 444 17.38 8.37 -0.04
N LEU A 445 18.44 7.95 0.65
CA LEU A 445 18.47 7.94 2.11
C LEU A 445 18.28 9.35 2.67
N ALA A 446 18.98 10.34 2.11
CA ALA A 446 18.83 11.74 2.47
C ALA A 446 17.41 12.25 2.20
N ALA A 447 16.82 11.94 1.04
CA ALA A 447 15.44 12.33 0.72
C ALA A 447 14.41 11.70 1.67
N CYS A 448 14.59 10.42 2.04
CA CYS A 448 13.75 9.74 3.01
C CYS A 448 13.88 10.37 4.42
N ALA A 449 15.11 10.67 4.85
CA ALA A 449 15.35 11.36 6.12
C ALA A 449 14.70 12.75 6.12
N VAL A 450 14.93 13.55 5.09
CA VAL A 450 14.34 14.89 4.94
C VAL A 450 12.81 14.83 4.92
N MET A 451 12.21 13.86 4.24
CA MET A 451 10.75 13.66 4.24
C MET A 451 10.21 13.40 5.64
N VAL A 452 10.83 12.51 6.41
CA VAL A 452 10.45 12.24 7.80
C VAL A 452 10.65 13.48 8.66
N LEU A 453 11.78 14.19 8.52
CA LEU A 453 12.05 15.40 9.29
C LEU A 453 10.99 16.49 9.01
N ILE A 454 10.64 16.76 7.75
CA ILE A 454 9.65 17.79 7.40
C ILE A 454 8.28 17.46 8.02
N THR A 455 7.81 16.23 7.85
CA THR A 455 6.47 15.77 8.30
C THR A 455 6.38 15.51 9.80
N SER A 456 7.51 15.50 10.52
CA SER A 456 7.56 15.17 11.96
C SER A 456 8.05 16.30 12.85
N SER A 457 8.71 17.31 12.28
CA SER A 457 9.35 18.40 13.03
C SER A 457 8.35 19.50 13.41
N SER A 458 8.87 20.56 14.02
CA SER A 458 8.11 21.77 14.33
C SER A 458 7.40 22.35 13.11
N VAL A 459 7.94 22.18 11.89
CA VAL A 459 7.28 22.64 10.66
C VAL A 459 5.88 22.03 10.55
N ALA A 460 5.75 20.71 10.70
CA ALA A 460 4.45 20.02 10.67
C ALA A 460 3.54 20.41 11.84
N VAL A 461 4.10 20.62 13.04
CA VAL A 461 3.31 21.05 14.21
C VAL A 461 2.73 22.44 14.01
N TYR A 462 3.54 23.40 13.57
CA TYR A 462 3.08 24.77 13.32
C TYR A 462 2.28 24.90 12.02
N ALA A 463 2.41 23.97 11.05
CA ALA A 463 1.64 23.96 9.81
C ALA A 463 0.12 23.85 10.01
N LYS A 464 -0.33 23.40 11.19
CA LYS A 464 -1.75 23.40 11.55
C LYS A 464 -2.28 24.77 11.98
N VAL A 465 -1.42 25.70 12.39
CA VAL A 465 -1.82 27.00 12.98
C VAL A 465 -1.22 28.24 12.32
N LEU A 466 -0.20 28.08 11.47
CA LEU A 466 0.43 29.14 10.69
C LEU A 466 0.37 28.85 9.19
N VAL A 467 0.02 29.85 8.39
CA VAL A 467 0.01 29.77 6.93
C VAL A 467 1.43 29.60 6.40
N SER A 468 2.39 30.33 6.96
CA SER A 468 3.79 30.27 6.56
C SER A 468 4.40 28.88 6.76
N ALA A 469 4.14 28.23 7.90
CA ALA A 469 4.60 26.88 8.18
C ALA A 469 3.91 25.85 7.28
N HIS A 470 2.61 26.01 7.02
CA HIS A 470 1.86 25.14 6.11
C HIS A 470 2.42 25.21 4.68
N LEU A 471 2.68 26.42 4.16
CA LEU A 471 3.32 26.61 2.86
C LEU A 471 4.74 26.01 2.83
N MET A 472 5.51 26.21 3.89
CA MET A 472 6.88 25.70 4.02
C MET A 472 6.92 24.18 3.98
N GLU A 473 6.02 23.48 4.67
CA GLU A 473 5.94 22.02 4.67
C GLU A 473 5.83 21.46 3.25
N HIS A 474 4.84 21.94 2.49
CA HIS A 474 4.58 21.49 1.12
C HIS A 474 5.70 21.91 0.17
N LEU A 475 6.24 23.12 0.33
CA LEU A 475 7.32 23.62 -0.51
C LEU A 475 8.63 22.86 -0.30
N LEU A 476 8.96 22.49 0.94
CA LEU A 476 10.14 21.69 1.25
C LEU A 476 10.01 20.27 0.69
N LEU A 477 8.83 19.63 0.80
CA LEU A 477 8.56 18.34 0.16
C LEU A 477 8.71 18.44 -1.37
N MET A 478 8.17 19.50 -1.97
CA MET A 478 8.24 19.76 -3.41
C MET A 478 9.67 20.03 -3.90
N LEU A 479 10.49 20.76 -3.15
CA LEU A 479 11.82 21.19 -3.62
C LEU A 479 12.97 20.29 -3.18
N LEU A 480 12.84 19.57 -2.07
CA LEU A 480 13.93 18.75 -1.51
C LEU A 480 13.70 17.25 -1.69
N VAL A 481 12.47 16.75 -1.55
CA VAL A 481 12.17 15.31 -1.61
C VAL A 481 11.78 14.90 -3.03
N GLY A 482 10.79 15.60 -3.61
CA GLY A 482 10.25 15.29 -4.93
C GLY A 482 11.32 15.15 -6.03
N PRO A 483 12.25 16.11 -6.22
CA PRO A 483 13.23 16.07 -7.30
C PRO A 483 14.14 14.85 -7.23
N VAL A 484 14.52 14.44 -6.01
CA VAL A 484 15.32 13.22 -5.80
C VAL A 484 14.50 11.99 -6.21
N LEU A 485 13.25 11.87 -5.77
CA LEU A 485 12.40 10.75 -6.15
C LEU A 485 12.14 10.71 -7.67
N GLY A 486 11.91 11.87 -8.31
CA GLY A 486 11.76 11.98 -9.77
C GLY A 486 13.02 11.60 -10.56
N ALA A 487 14.21 11.86 -10.00
CA ALA A 487 15.47 11.42 -10.59
C ALA A 487 15.67 9.90 -10.46
N LEU A 488 15.15 9.30 -9.39
CA LEU A 488 15.35 7.89 -9.03
C LEU A 488 14.24 6.94 -9.51
N VAL A 489 13.05 7.48 -9.84
CA VAL A 489 11.91 6.66 -10.27
C VAL A 489 12.21 5.91 -11.56
N THR A 490 11.76 4.67 -11.65
CA THR A 490 11.80 3.89 -12.88
C THR A 490 10.62 4.28 -13.77
N LEU A 491 10.88 4.93 -14.90
CA LEU A 491 9.84 5.36 -15.82
C LEU A 491 9.22 4.15 -16.54
N PRO A 492 7.88 4.05 -16.67
CA PRO A 492 7.24 2.97 -17.41
C PRO A 492 7.68 2.93 -18.88
N ALA A 493 7.79 1.73 -19.45
CA ALA A 493 8.10 1.58 -20.88
C ALA A 493 7.06 2.27 -21.77
N ALA A 494 5.77 2.22 -21.39
CA ALA A 494 4.70 2.92 -22.10
C ALA A 494 4.94 4.45 -22.16
N LEU A 495 5.40 5.05 -21.06
CA LEU A 495 5.72 6.48 -21.02
C LEU A 495 6.94 6.82 -21.88
N ARG A 496 7.97 5.96 -21.88
CA ARG A 496 9.15 6.12 -22.75
C ARG A 496 8.82 6.00 -24.24
N ARG A 497 7.95 5.05 -24.59
CA ARG A 497 7.42 4.85 -25.94
C ARG A 497 6.60 6.04 -26.41
N ALA A 498 5.66 6.50 -25.57
CA ALA A 498 4.87 7.70 -25.86
C ALA A 498 5.74 8.96 -26.02
N ALA A 499 6.88 9.01 -25.33
CA ALA A 499 7.84 10.10 -25.46
C ALA A 499 8.80 9.96 -26.68
N GLY A 500 8.72 8.87 -27.45
CA GLY A 500 9.62 8.61 -28.59
C GLY A 500 11.08 8.40 -28.17
N THR A 501 11.31 7.90 -26.96
CA THR A 501 12.65 7.70 -26.36
C THR A 501 13.06 6.22 -26.30
N ASP A 502 12.21 5.32 -26.81
CA ASP A 502 12.52 3.89 -26.93
C ASP A 502 13.26 3.63 -28.25
N GLN A 503 14.20 2.68 -28.27
CA GLN A 503 15.07 2.41 -29.43
C GLN A 503 14.29 1.99 -30.69
N ASP A 504 13.07 1.47 -30.52
CA ASP A 504 12.23 0.94 -31.59
C ASP A 504 11.06 1.88 -31.99
N ALA A 505 10.97 3.09 -31.43
CA ALA A 505 9.87 4.01 -31.72
C ALA A 505 10.17 4.87 -32.97
N PRO A 506 9.22 4.99 -33.93
CA PRO A 506 9.38 5.92 -35.05
C PRO A 506 9.56 7.35 -34.50
N ALA A 507 10.47 8.10 -35.11
CA ALA A 507 10.80 9.47 -34.72
C ALA A 507 9.62 10.41 -35.00
N GLU A 508 8.60 10.39 -34.14
CA GLU A 508 7.53 11.38 -34.17
C GLU A 508 8.03 12.77 -33.73
N ASP A 509 7.33 13.79 -34.22
CA ASP A 509 7.62 15.21 -34.10
C ASP A 509 7.92 15.65 -32.65
N GLY A 510 9.21 15.80 -32.31
CA GLY A 510 9.71 15.98 -30.94
C GLY A 510 9.21 17.23 -30.20
N ARG A 511 8.49 18.12 -30.89
CA ARG A 511 7.85 19.30 -30.31
C ARG A 511 6.56 18.94 -29.56
N ARG A 512 5.74 18.03 -30.10
CA ARG A 512 4.50 17.56 -29.45
C ARG A 512 4.80 16.76 -28.18
N SER A 513 5.82 15.91 -28.20
CA SER A 513 6.24 15.14 -27.03
C SER A 513 6.78 16.04 -25.90
N THR A 514 7.50 17.11 -26.23
CA THR A 514 8.01 18.07 -25.21
C THR A 514 6.87 18.86 -24.55
N ALA A 515 5.87 19.29 -25.30
CA ALA A 515 4.71 20.00 -24.74
C ALA A 515 3.88 19.10 -23.81
N VAL A 516 3.63 17.85 -24.20
CA VAL A 516 2.95 16.86 -23.36
C VAL A 516 3.75 16.60 -22.07
N LEU A 517 5.07 16.43 -22.16
CA LEU A 517 5.92 16.23 -20.99
C LEU A 517 5.97 17.47 -20.07
N ALA A 518 5.95 18.68 -20.65
CA ALA A 518 5.85 19.92 -19.89
C ALA A 518 4.50 19.99 -19.15
N ALA A 519 3.39 19.62 -19.79
CA ALA A 519 2.09 19.54 -19.15
C ALA A 519 2.09 18.48 -18.02
N LEU A 520 2.61 17.27 -18.27
CA LEU A 520 2.70 16.21 -17.26
C LEU A 520 3.54 16.63 -16.05
N GLY A 521 4.62 17.38 -16.26
CA GLY A 521 5.41 17.96 -15.18
C GLY A 521 4.69 19.07 -14.41
N ALA A 522 3.94 19.93 -15.11
CA ALA A 522 3.27 21.09 -14.51
C ALA A 522 1.95 20.77 -13.80
N VAL A 523 1.21 19.73 -14.24
CA VAL A 523 -0.13 19.41 -13.69
C VAL A 523 -0.13 19.25 -12.17
N PRO A 524 0.77 18.48 -11.53
CA PRO A 524 0.76 18.36 -10.07
C PRO A 524 1.05 19.68 -9.34
N VAL A 525 1.86 20.57 -9.93
CA VAL A 525 2.12 21.91 -9.39
C VAL A 525 0.87 22.80 -9.53
N LEU A 526 0.20 22.76 -10.68
CA LEU A 526 -1.05 23.49 -10.90
C LEU A 526 -2.15 23.03 -9.94
N LEU A 527 -2.28 21.72 -9.74
CA LEU A 527 -3.21 21.15 -8.76
C LEU A 527 -2.86 21.60 -7.34
N LEU A 528 -1.58 21.59 -6.97
CA LEU A 528 -1.15 22.06 -5.65
C LEU A 528 -1.55 23.52 -5.44
N VAL A 529 -1.24 24.41 -6.40
CA VAL A 529 -1.64 25.82 -6.34
C VAL A 529 -3.18 25.97 -6.32
N ALA A 530 -3.90 25.16 -7.09
CA ALA A 530 -5.36 25.18 -7.11
C ALA A 530 -5.97 24.81 -5.75
N VAL A 531 -5.37 23.87 -5.00
CA VAL A 531 -5.84 23.55 -3.63
C VAL A 531 -5.77 24.79 -2.75
N TYR A 532 -4.65 25.51 -2.76
CA TYR A 532 -4.48 26.74 -1.97
C TYR A 532 -5.37 27.90 -2.41
N ALA A 533 -5.70 27.97 -3.71
CA ALA A 533 -6.54 29.03 -4.27
C ALA A 533 -8.05 28.78 -4.13
N THR A 534 -8.47 27.62 -3.63
CA THR A 534 -9.88 27.20 -3.61
C THR A 534 -10.33 26.71 -2.23
N PRO A 535 -11.64 26.46 -2.02
CA PRO A 535 -12.12 25.81 -0.80
C PRO A 535 -11.56 24.41 -0.56
N LEU A 536 -10.87 23.79 -1.53
CA LEU A 536 -10.24 22.48 -1.36
C LEU A 536 -9.19 22.47 -0.24
N LEU A 537 -8.52 23.60 0.05
CA LEU A 537 -7.62 23.68 1.20
C LEU A 537 -8.36 23.41 2.51
N ARG A 538 -9.63 23.82 2.63
CA ARG A 538 -10.42 23.56 3.83
C ARG A 538 -10.59 22.07 4.08
N LEU A 539 -10.82 21.28 3.03
CA LEU A 539 -10.91 19.81 3.14
C LEU A 539 -9.62 19.21 3.70
N ALA A 540 -8.45 19.72 3.29
CA ALA A 540 -7.16 19.26 3.78
C ALA A 540 -6.83 19.72 5.21
N LEU A 541 -7.46 20.81 5.68
CA LEU A 541 -7.31 21.27 7.06
C LEU A 541 -8.23 20.47 8.00
N ASP A 542 -9.49 20.27 7.62
CA ASP A 542 -10.48 19.53 8.40
C ASP A 542 -10.21 18.01 8.40
N GLY A 543 -9.74 17.46 7.27
CA GLY A 543 -9.65 16.02 7.05
C GLY A 543 -8.23 15.49 6.91
N HIS A 544 -7.87 14.51 7.74
CA HIS A 544 -6.57 13.82 7.67
C HIS A 544 -6.28 13.19 6.30
N ALA A 545 -7.29 12.56 5.68
CA ALA A 545 -7.16 11.95 4.36
C ALA A 545 -6.76 12.96 3.27
N ALA A 546 -7.41 14.13 3.26
CA ALA A 546 -7.12 15.19 2.31
C ALA A 546 -5.77 15.86 2.62
N HIS A 547 -5.38 15.97 3.89
CA HIS A 547 -4.03 16.41 4.27
C HIS A 547 -2.95 15.46 3.73
N LEU A 548 -3.08 14.14 3.95
CA LEU A 548 -2.17 13.15 3.37
C LEU A 548 -2.11 13.26 1.84
N ALA A 549 -3.25 13.43 1.17
CA ALA A 549 -3.27 13.63 -0.28
C ALA A 549 -2.51 14.88 -0.71
N LEU A 550 -2.58 15.97 0.08
CA LEU A 550 -1.85 17.21 -0.17
C LEU A 550 -0.34 17.04 0.00
N LEU A 551 0.11 16.30 1.02
CA LEU A 551 1.54 15.96 1.20
C LEU A 551 2.07 15.14 0.02
N HIS A 552 1.30 14.17 -0.47
CA HIS A 552 1.67 13.40 -1.67
C HIS A 552 1.70 14.27 -2.91
N LEU A 553 0.72 15.16 -3.08
CA LEU A 553 0.66 16.09 -4.19
C LEU A 553 1.89 17.01 -4.21
N ALA A 554 2.36 17.47 -3.04
CA ALA A 554 3.59 18.24 -2.92
C ALA A 554 4.84 17.45 -3.35
N VAL A 555 4.98 16.19 -2.92
CA VAL A 555 6.07 15.32 -3.38
C VAL A 555 5.99 15.09 -4.90
N LEU A 556 4.79 14.85 -5.44
CA LEU A 556 4.56 14.66 -6.88
C LEU A 556 4.83 15.94 -7.69
N ALA A 557 4.50 17.11 -7.14
CA ALA A 557 4.82 18.43 -7.71
C ALA A 557 6.32 18.65 -7.89
N GLY A 558 7.16 18.05 -7.04
CA GLY A 558 8.61 18.02 -7.24
C GLY A 558 9.11 16.89 -8.15
N ALA A 559 8.51 15.70 -8.03
CA ALA A 559 8.98 14.51 -8.73
C ALA A 559 8.62 14.49 -10.22
N ALA A 560 7.41 14.93 -10.59
CA ALA A 560 6.91 14.86 -11.96
C ALA A 560 7.71 15.72 -12.94
N PRO A 561 8.06 17.00 -12.65
CA PRO A 561 8.92 17.80 -13.53
C PRO A 561 10.27 17.13 -13.80
N VAL A 562 10.93 16.59 -12.76
CA VAL A 562 12.23 15.94 -12.91
C VAL A 562 12.10 14.65 -13.70
N ALA A 563 11.10 13.82 -13.41
CA ALA A 563 10.81 12.59 -14.14
C ALA A 563 10.53 12.85 -15.63
N ALA A 564 9.67 13.83 -15.94
CA ALA A 564 9.34 14.23 -17.30
C ALA A 564 10.56 14.82 -18.04
N SER A 565 11.38 15.62 -17.37
CA SER A 565 12.59 16.21 -17.95
C SER A 565 13.61 15.15 -18.41
N ARG A 566 13.55 13.92 -17.90
CA ARG A 566 14.45 12.83 -18.32
C ARG A 566 14.11 12.28 -19.70
N LEU A 567 12.88 12.53 -20.17
CA LEU A 567 12.40 12.12 -21.48
C LEU A 567 12.34 13.28 -22.48
N ALA A 568 12.33 14.52 -21.99
CA ALA A 568 12.17 15.71 -22.82
C ALA A 568 13.49 16.15 -23.49
N ARG A 569 13.41 16.56 -24.76
CA ARG A 569 14.52 17.28 -25.43
C ARG A 569 14.62 18.72 -24.91
N GLY A 570 13.49 19.38 -24.65
CA GLY A 570 13.41 20.72 -24.05
C GLY A 570 13.37 20.70 -22.50
N ARG A 571 14.39 20.14 -21.85
CA ARG A 571 14.44 19.96 -20.38
C ARG A 571 14.24 21.26 -19.60
N ALA A 572 14.77 22.37 -20.13
CA ALA A 572 14.61 23.70 -19.56
C ALA A 572 13.13 24.07 -19.42
N LEU A 573 12.35 23.93 -20.49
CA LEU A 573 10.92 24.26 -20.47
C LEU A 573 10.17 23.43 -19.42
N VAL A 574 10.43 22.12 -19.36
CA VAL A 574 9.75 21.21 -18.42
C VAL A 574 10.06 21.53 -16.95
N LEU A 575 11.28 21.97 -16.65
CA LEU A 575 11.70 22.27 -15.27
C LEU A 575 11.40 23.72 -14.84
N VAL A 576 11.45 24.68 -15.77
CA VAL A 576 11.24 26.10 -15.48
C VAL A 576 9.76 26.44 -15.33
N THR A 577 8.89 25.92 -16.21
CA THR A 577 7.45 26.26 -16.20
C THR A 577 6.79 26.05 -14.83
N PRO A 578 6.95 24.90 -14.15
CA PRO A 578 6.32 24.69 -12.86
C PRO A 578 6.88 25.62 -11.76
N LEU A 579 8.17 25.96 -11.81
CA LEU A 579 8.78 26.90 -10.85
C LEU A 579 8.26 28.33 -11.04
N LEU A 580 7.98 28.75 -12.28
CA LEU A 580 7.34 30.05 -12.54
C LEU A 580 5.92 30.13 -11.99
N VAL A 581 5.16 29.03 -12.05
CA VAL A 581 3.82 28.93 -11.44
C VAL A 581 3.90 29.10 -9.92
N VAL A 582 4.85 28.42 -9.26
CA VAL A 582 5.06 28.56 -7.80
C VAL A 582 5.53 29.97 -7.44
N LEU A 583 6.44 30.55 -8.22
CA LEU A 583 6.92 31.91 -8.03
C LEU A 583 5.76 32.92 -8.08
N ALA A 584 4.89 32.79 -9.08
CA ALA A 584 3.70 33.64 -9.23
C ALA A 584 2.73 33.45 -8.05
N ALA A 585 2.48 32.21 -7.62
CA ALA A 585 1.65 31.93 -6.45
C ALA A 585 2.21 32.58 -5.16
N GLY A 586 3.53 32.53 -4.96
CA GLY A 586 4.19 33.22 -3.85
C GLY A 586 4.01 34.74 -3.88
N ILE A 587 4.10 35.35 -5.07
CA ILE A 587 3.86 36.79 -5.25
C ILE A 587 2.42 37.15 -4.88
N VAL A 588 1.44 36.38 -5.37
CA VAL A 588 0.01 36.59 -5.04
C VAL A 588 -0.22 36.54 -3.53
N LEU A 589 0.37 35.56 -2.83
CA LEU A 589 0.24 35.44 -1.37
C LEU A 589 0.93 36.60 -0.62
N MET A 590 2.09 37.05 -1.12
CA MET A 590 2.85 38.17 -0.56
C MET A 590 2.14 39.52 -0.72
N THR A 591 1.46 39.75 -1.85
CA THR A 591 0.82 41.04 -2.14
C THR A 591 -0.68 41.06 -1.80
N GLY A 592 -1.28 39.90 -1.55
CA GLY A 592 -2.70 39.76 -1.27
C GLY A 592 -3.16 40.48 0.01
N SER A 593 -4.41 40.93 -0.01
CA SER A 593 -5.14 41.45 1.16
C SER A 593 -5.99 40.39 1.85
N ASP A 594 -6.32 39.31 1.14
CA ASP A 594 -7.26 38.30 1.62
C ASP A 594 -6.50 37.14 2.27
N LEU A 595 -6.90 36.81 3.50
CA LEU A 595 -6.36 35.67 4.24
C LEU A 595 -6.97 34.37 3.71
N ILE A 596 -6.13 33.46 3.24
CA ILE A 596 -6.56 32.11 2.87
C ILE A 596 -7.13 31.43 4.10
N GLN A 597 -8.29 30.78 3.95
CA GLN A 597 -8.94 30.03 5.02
C GLN A 597 -9.01 30.85 6.32
N SER A 598 -9.53 32.08 6.24
CA SER A 598 -9.59 33.02 7.37
C SER A 598 -10.30 32.45 8.60
N SER A 599 -11.34 31.64 8.41
CA SER A 599 -12.06 30.92 9.47
C SER A 599 -11.24 29.82 10.15
N TRP A 600 -10.10 29.44 9.58
CA TRP A 600 -9.14 28.53 10.20
C TRP A 600 -7.98 29.33 10.80
N PHE A 601 -7.12 29.92 9.96
CA PHE A 601 -5.86 30.53 10.41
C PHE A 601 -6.07 31.79 11.23
N GLY A 602 -7.16 32.54 10.99
CA GLY A 602 -7.54 33.71 11.78
C GLY A 602 -8.24 33.37 13.11
N ALA A 603 -8.68 32.12 13.28
CA ALA A 603 -9.50 31.70 14.42
C ALA A 603 -8.79 30.75 15.40
N THR A 604 -7.47 30.54 15.25
CA THR A 604 -6.69 29.63 16.12
C THR A 604 -6.54 30.13 17.56
N GLY A 605 -6.83 31.41 17.84
CA GLY A 605 -6.69 32.01 19.16
C GLY A 605 -5.24 32.26 19.59
N ARG A 606 -4.29 32.19 18.65
CA ARG A 606 -2.87 32.47 18.93
C ARG A 606 -2.64 33.95 19.28
N THR A 607 -1.84 34.19 20.30
CA THR A 607 -1.50 35.55 20.81
C THR A 607 -0.06 35.97 20.49
N TRP A 608 0.71 35.09 19.86
CA TRP A 608 2.11 35.29 19.52
C TRP A 608 2.31 35.40 18.00
N ARG A 609 3.45 36.01 17.62
CA ARG A 609 3.80 36.41 16.23
C ARG A 609 2.82 37.39 15.60
N ALA A 610 3.11 37.77 14.35
CA ALA A 610 2.26 38.61 13.53
C ALA A 610 0.90 37.96 13.29
N ASP A 611 -0.14 38.74 12.99
CA ASP A 611 -1.47 38.20 12.64
C ASP A 611 -1.43 37.26 11.42
N ALA A 612 -2.55 36.57 11.14
CA ALA A 612 -2.58 35.52 10.13
C ALA A 612 -2.34 36.04 8.70
N LEU A 613 -2.75 37.28 8.39
CA LEU A 613 -2.50 37.88 7.09
C LEU A 613 -1.02 38.25 6.93
N ALA A 614 -0.41 38.82 7.96
CA ALA A 614 1.02 39.12 7.98
C ALA A 614 1.87 37.84 7.89
N ASP A 615 1.49 36.77 8.60
CA ASP A 615 2.13 35.45 8.50
C ASP A 615 2.00 34.86 7.08
N GLN A 616 0.83 34.96 6.45
CA GLN A 616 0.64 34.56 5.05
C GLN A 616 1.57 35.31 4.11
N ARG A 617 1.72 36.63 4.27
CA ARG A 617 2.62 37.44 3.43
C ARG A 617 4.08 37.02 3.60
N GLN A 618 4.50 36.71 4.82
CA GLN A 618 5.82 36.13 5.09
C GLN A 618 5.99 34.76 4.42
N GLY A 619 4.96 33.91 4.46
CA GLY A 619 4.90 32.66 3.70
C GLY A 619 5.05 32.88 2.19
N GLY A 620 4.37 33.88 1.63
CA GLY A 620 4.50 34.28 0.22
C GLY A 620 5.93 34.68 -0.15
N ILE A 621 6.59 35.49 0.68
CA ILE A 621 8.00 35.87 0.51
C ILE A 621 8.90 34.62 0.48
N ALA A 622 8.71 33.70 1.43
CA ALA A 622 9.49 32.47 1.50
C ALA A 622 9.30 31.59 0.25
N VAL A 623 8.05 31.43 -0.21
CA VAL A 623 7.72 30.71 -1.45
C VAL A 623 8.42 31.35 -2.64
N THR A 624 8.32 32.67 -2.81
CA THR A 624 8.96 33.39 -3.91
C THR A 624 10.48 33.23 -3.88
N ALA A 625 11.12 33.41 -2.72
CA ALA A 625 12.57 33.31 -2.57
C ALA A 625 13.09 31.91 -2.90
N MET A 626 12.43 30.86 -2.38
CA MET A 626 12.83 29.48 -2.62
C MET A 626 12.57 29.04 -4.06
N ALA A 627 11.45 29.46 -4.68
CA ALA A 627 11.18 29.19 -6.08
C ALA A 627 12.21 29.86 -7.01
N ALA A 628 12.58 31.13 -6.72
CA ALA A 628 13.63 31.84 -7.45
C ALA A 628 15.01 31.16 -7.30
N GLY A 629 15.35 30.71 -6.09
CA GLY A 629 16.57 29.95 -5.82
C GLY A 629 16.61 28.62 -6.57
N ALA A 630 15.50 27.87 -6.57
CA ALA A 630 15.36 26.63 -7.33
C ALA A 630 15.49 26.87 -8.84
N LEU A 631 14.88 27.95 -9.36
CA LEU A 631 14.99 28.35 -10.76
C LEU A 631 16.44 28.65 -11.15
N ALA A 632 17.16 29.43 -10.33
CA ALA A 632 18.57 29.72 -10.54
C ALA A 632 19.43 28.45 -10.54
N ALA A 633 19.18 27.52 -9.60
CA ALA A 633 19.87 26.24 -9.53
C ALA A 633 19.63 25.38 -10.79
N VAL A 634 18.38 25.30 -11.27
CA VAL A 634 18.04 24.59 -12.51
C VAL A 634 18.76 25.20 -13.71
N LEU A 635 18.73 26.53 -13.86
CA LEU A 635 19.42 27.22 -14.96
C LEU A 635 20.94 27.00 -14.92
N LEU A 636 21.55 26.99 -13.74
CA LEU A 636 22.97 26.70 -13.58
C LEU A 636 23.31 25.27 -13.99
N VAL A 637 22.50 24.28 -13.58
CA VAL A 637 22.69 22.87 -13.95
C VAL A 637 22.54 22.66 -15.46
N LEU A 638 21.59 23.37 -16.09
CA LEU A 638 21.36 23.29 -17.53
C LEU A 638 22.47 23.94 -18.36
N ARG A 639 23.14 25.00 -17.86
CA ARG A 639 24.27 25.65 -18.52
C ARG A 639 25.57 24.84 -18.49
N ARG A 640 25.73 23.92 -17.53
CA ARG A 640 26.93 23.09 -17.36
C ARG A 640 26.93 21.82 -18.21
N ARG A 641 25.87 21.58 -18.98
CA ARG A 641 25.72 20.45 -19.91
C ARG A 641 25.70 21.00 -21.33
#